data_AF-A0A4P5XJR4-F1
#
_entry.id   AF-A0A4P5XJR4-F1
#
_cell.length_a   1.000
_cell.length_b   1.000
_cell.length_c   1.000
_cell.angle_alpha   90.00
_cell.angle_beta   90.00
_cell.angle_gamma   90.00
#
_symmetry.space_group_name_H-M   'P 1'
#
loop_
_entity.id
_entity.type
_entity.pdbx_description
1 polymer ?
#
loop_
_entity_poly.entity_id
_entity_poly.type
_entity_poly.pdbx_seq_one_letter_code
_entity_poly.pdbx_strand_id
1 'polypeptide(L)'
;MFSMYRSVRPASVIGALAVAAGAAFAQPERYQTTQTGWWYYYGQTQAEVQAQWSSGKQIVTMDRNATTGDYDVAFVSDNGPFNVTGDVIQYTQTSAQLAALKTGGSRFVDLEGFDVGGASRFTVATIPDTGAAGWDYTVGQTSWANVIAWQGGNDLRIIDIEKYVVGGNTRYAAVGIPNTGTNAQGWWWYFGVTEAQVNSFLSTNGARLIDIEVESAGTLGSPTPTFNVIMVSSNTGTDWVDLSLTSTQLNDLLAQTDGRVTCFERYTNFAGATAFAAALVDNTDAQTRRMREYMGNALSDGKYGFMLKQVGGPVITDLNENFAFEPASMLKILHATYAIDRCASGLDNLNNSIFVGDRTNNNECPDGVQSSPGNETLSAAIREMMQQSDNNRTWEIEKRYTTVNLNNYADVTLGLTETQINHRLGCLCGNPFNTFSCVDATSLYEQIANGSLFAQNWQDTLYNLMLDLDEQGYGTYPTLSVVINQEAALTDLTPSEISDFRAAMRFANKGGGYSCGGTYYRTDGGWASVPFKVLFLGSYIVSPREYTLATFVHANNDSVESQVAYRAKEEILREQIREALESWDTACSTPTISNEPDSISNALPGTNVSFSVGLAVGAGSRTYQWQTLSGINWVNMTNDLGEVSGVTTNTLNLTNINEADQGRYRCIVSSICGSDTSVSAALTVANVCDTIDFNRNTVFPEDADVIDFFDVLAGGPCPYLLPVGWPCDIDFNNNGVFPEDADVIDFFNALAGGTCP
;
A
#
# COMPACT_ATOMS: atom_id res chain seq x y z
N MET A 1 3.03 -30.77 13.12
CA MET A 1 3.15 -29.73 14.15
C MET A 1 3.96 -28.59 13.56
N PHE A 2 3.31 -27.75 12.76
CA PHE A 2 3.89 -26.50 12.29
C PHE A 2 3.67 -25.48 13.39
N SER A 3 4.70 -25.20 14.19
CA SER A 3 4.75 -23.97 14.96
C SER A 3 4.99 -22.86 13.93
N MET A 4 3.91 -22.31 13.36
CA MET A 4 4.04 -21.07 12.60
C MET A 4 4.53 -20.01 13.59
N TYR A 5 5.65 -19.37 13.22
CA TYR A 5 6.29 -18.24 13.87
C TYR A 5 7.12 -18.55 15.13
N ARG A 6 8.42 -18.76 14.92
CA ARG A 6 9.40 -18.34 15.93
C ARG A 6 9.36 -16.81 15.95
N SER A 7 8.67 -16.23 16.93
CA SER A 7 8.71 -14.79 17.24
C SER A 7 8.30 -13.83 16.11
N VAL A 8 7.08 -13.95 15.55
CA VAL A 8 6.44 -12.79 14.90
C VAL A 8 6.10 -11.78 15.99
N ARG A 9 6.68 -10.59 15.89
CA ARG A 9 6.33 -9.46 16.74
C ARG A 9 4.97 -8.93 16.29
N PRO A 10 3.97 -8.78 17.18
CA PRO A 10 2.81 -7.96 16.85
C PRO A 10 3.26 -6.51 16.61
N ALA A 11 2.58 -5.86 15.68
CA ALA A 11 2.84 -4.49 15.23
C ALA A 11 3.09 -3.54 16.40
N SER A 12 4.17 -2.75 16.33
CA SER A 12 4.35 -1.61 17.23
C SER A 12 3.35 -0.52 16.82
N VAL A 13 2.22 -0.45 17.52
CA VAL A 13 1.22 0.62 17.32
C VAL A 13 1.75 1.91 17.96
N ILE A 14 2.65 2.59 17.26
CA ILE A 14 2.98 3.99 17.56
C ILE A 14 2.35 4.84 16.46
N GLY A 15 1.52 5.79 16.89
CA GLY A 15 0.60 6.55 16.06
C GLY A 15 1.23 7.16 14.81
N ALA A 16 0.42 7.20 13.75
CA ALA A 16 0.75 7.86 12.50
C ALA A 16 1.11 9.33 12.76
N LEU A 17 2.40 9.64 12.77
CA LEU A 17 2.88 10.97 12.41
C LEU A 17 2.88 10.99 10.89
N ALA A 18 2.03 11.82 10.29
CA ALA A 18 2.11 12.14 8.88
C ALA A 18 3.53 12.65 8.61
N VAL A 19 4.33 11.83 7.91
CA VAL A 19 5.65 12.24 7.45
C VAL A 19 5.41 13.21 6.30
N ALA A 20 5.81 14.46 6.49
CA ALA A 20 5.74 15.50 5.48
C ALA A 20 6.44 15.03 4.19
N ALA A 21 5.72 15.10 3.07
CA ALA A 21 6.34 15.01 1.74
C ALA A 21 7.19 16.28 1.53
N GLY A 22 8.50 16.13 1.34
CA GLY A 22 9.34 17.27 0.98
C GLY A 22 10.82 17.21 1.34
N ALA A 23 11.26 16.25 2.15
CA ALA A 23 12.68 15.96 2.29
C ALA A 23 13.07 14.76 1.43
N ALA A 24 14.11 14.88 0.61
CA ALA A 24 14.82 13.72 0.10
C ALA A 24 15.48 13.03 1.31
N PHE A 25 14.78 12.08 1.92
CA PHE A 25 15.42 11.20 2.86
C PHE A 25 16.41 10.35 2.09
N ALA A 26 17.49 9.97 2.75
CA ALA A 26 18.47 9.10 2.13
C ALA A 26 17.94 7.68 1.85
N GLN A 27 16.88 7.22 2.51
CA GLN A 27 16.45 5.82 2.41
C GLN A 27 14.92 5.60 2.29
N PRO A 28 14.19 6.34 1.43
CA PRO A 28 12.74 6.19 1.25
C PRO A 28 12.28 4.75 1.14
N GLU A 29 13.04 3.94 0.41
CA GLU A 29 12.83 2.53 0.18
C GLU A 29 12.81 1.66 1.45
N ARG A 30 13.50 2.07 2.52
CA ARG A 30 13.59 1.33 3.80
C ARG A 30 12.65 1.84 4.89
N TYR A 31 11.78 2.81 4.60
CA TYR A 31 10.88 3.34 5.62
C TYR A 31 9.47 3.71 5.22
N GLN A 32 9.21 3.97 3.94
CA GLN A 32 7.86 4.31 3.53
C GLN A 32 6.95 3.09 3.68
N THR A 33 5.65 3.34 3.87
CA THR A 33 4.60 2.30 3.92
C THR A 33 3.62 2.42 2.77
N THR A 34 3.87 3.36 1.85
CA THR A 34 3.09 3.51 0.64
C THR A 34 3.23 2.25 -0.19
N GLN A 35 2.09 1.70 -0.60
CA GLN A 35 2.03 0.57 -1.52
C GLN A 35 2.77 0.93 -2.81
N THR A 36 3.68 0.06 -3.21
CA THR A 36 4.46 0.21 -4.44
C THR A 36 4.75 -1.15 -5.04
N GLY A 37 5.09 -1.16 -6.34
CA GLY A 37 5.60 -2.36 -6.99
C GLY A 37 6.90 -2.77 -6.31
N TRP A 38 6.96 -4.02 -5.85
CA TRP A 38 8.12 -4.58 -5.17
C TRP A 38 8.40 -5.98 -5.68
N TRP A 39 9.69 -6.34 -5.75
CA TRP A 39 10.10 -7.67 -6.16
C TRP A 39 11.25 -8.18 -5.29
N TYR A 40 11.28 -9.49 -5.13
CA TYR A 40 12.31 -10.20 -4.42
C TYR A 40 12.76 -11.39 -5.27
N TYR A 41 14.06 -11.55 -5.44
CA TYR A 41 14.66 -12.64 -6.17
C TYR A 41 15.84 -13.21 -5.40
N TYR A 42 16.06 -14.52 -5.51
CA TYR A 42 17.24 -15.18 -4.95
C TYR A 42 17.85 -16.16 -5.95
N GLY A 43 19.16 -16.30 -5.93
CA GLY A 43 19.94 -17.11 -6.86
C GLY A 43 19.97 -16.56 -8.29
N GLN A 44 19.90 -15.25 -8.47
CA GLN A 44 19.97 -14.61 -9.78
C GLN A 44 21.42 -14.42 -10.23
N THR A 45 21.71 -14.79 -11.46
CA THR A 45 22.98 -14.43 -12.09
C THR A 45 23.07 -12.90 -12.28
N GLN A 46 24.29 -12.38 -12.41
CA GLN A 46 24.53 -10.97 -12.73
C GLN A 46 23.70 -10.47 -13.94
N ALA A 47 23.55 -11.30 -14.97
CA ALA A 47 22.80 -10.92 -16.18
C ALA A 47 21.30 -10.78 -15.92
N GLU A 48 20.74 -11.61 -15.03
CA GLU A 48 19.34 -11.52 -14.66
C GLU A 48 19.06 -10.30 -13.77
N VAL A 49 19.93 -10.01 -12.80
CA VAL A 49 19.86 -8.77 -12.00
C VAL A 49 19.89 -7.53 -12.91
N GLN A 50 20.81 -7.50 -13.87
CA GLN A 50 20.91 -6.41 -14.86
C GLN A 50 19.62 -6.28 -15.69
N ALA A 51 18.98 -7.39 -16.06
CA ALA A 51 17.73 -7.37 -16.82
C ALA A 51 16.56 -6.83 -15.99
N GLN A 52 16.47 -7.20 -14.70
CA GLN A 52 15.47 -6.64 -13.78
C GLN A 52 15.64 -5.13 -13.63
N TRP A 53 16.86 -4.66 -13.36
CA TRP A 53 17.16 -3.23 -13.25
C TRP A 53 16.78 -2.46 -14.54
N SER A 54 17.18 -2.99 -15.70
CA SER A 54 16.90 -2.36 -17.01
C SER A 54 15.39 -2.30 -17.35
N SER A 55 14.54 -2.98 -16.58
CA SER A 55 13.07 -2.93 -16.73
C SER A 55 12.39 -1.80 -15.96
N GLY A 56 13.18 -0.88 -15.36
CA GLY A 56 12.66 0.24 -14.55
C GLY A 56 12.47 -0.14 -13.08
N LYS A 57 13.38 -0.97 -12.55
CA LYS A 57 13.38 -1.39 -11.15
C LYS A 57 14.64 -0.89 -10.46
N GLN A 58 14.48 -0.29 -9.29
CA GLN A 58 15.58 0.18 -8.48
C GLN A 58 15.95 -0.85 -7.42
N ILE A 59 17.25 -1.06 -7.18
CA ILE A 59 17.75 -1.97 -6.14
C ILE A 59 17.63 -1.31 -4.76
N VAL A 60 17.13 -2.05 -3.79
CA VAL A 60 17.05 -1.62 -2.39
C VAL A 60 18.08 -2.32 -1.52
N THR A 61 18.22 -3.62 -1.73
CA THR A 61 19.24 -4.45 -1.07
C THR A 61 19.66 -5.58 -1.98
N MET A 62 20.92 -6.01 -1.89
CA MET A 62 21.44 -7.16 -2.59
C MET A 62 22.45 -7.90 -1.74
N ASP A 63 22.60 -9.18 -2.02
CA ASP A 63 23.41 -10.09 -1.23
C ASP A 63 24.10 -11.08 -2.17
N ARG A 64 25.41 -11.25 -2.08
CA ARG A 64 26.16 -12.07 -3.03
C ARG A 64 26.55 -13.41 -2.42
N ASN A 65 26.03 -14.49 -3.00
CA ASN A 65 26.42 -15.84 -2.61
C ASN A 65 27.92 -16.08 -2.85
N ALA A 66 28.69 -16.25 -1.78
CA ALA A 66 30.13 -16.42 -1.85
C ALA A 66 30.59 -17.66 -2.66
N THR A 67 29.74 -18.70 -2.77
CA THR A 67 30.07 -19.95 -3.46
C THR A 67 29.77 -19.89 -4.95
N THR A 68 28.59 -19.43 -5.34
CA THR A 68 28.15 -19.42 -6.74
C THR A 68 28.45 -18.09 -7.43
N GLY A 69 28.48 -17.00 -6.68
CA GLY A 69 28.56 -15.65 -7.20
C GLY A 69 27.24 -15.08 -7.73
N ASP A 70 26.14 -15.81 -7.51
CA ASP A 70 24.78 -15.33 -7.76
C ASP A 70 24.35 -14.37 -6.68
N TYR A 71 23.33 -13.58 -6.99
CA TYR A 71 22.79 -12.54 -6.14
C TYR A 71 21.40 -12.89 -5.64
N ASP A 72 21.15 -12.49 -4.42
CA ASP A 72 19.84 -12.38 -3.85
C ASP A 72 19.53 -10.87 -3.78
N VAL A 73 18.42 -10.41 -4.37
CA VAL A 73 18.16 -8.97 -4.57
C VAL A 73 16.71 -8.63 -4.31
N ALA A 74 16.48 -7.49 -3.66
CA ALA A 74 15.16 -6.88 -3.55
C ALA A 74 15.10 -5.56 -4.33
N PHE A 75 14.01 -5.38 -5.07
CA PHE A 75 13.77 -4.24 -5.95
C PHE A 75 12.49 -3.51 -5.59
N VAL A 76 12.49 -2.20 -5.84
CA VAL A 76 11.30 -1.34 -5.82
C VAL A 76 11.00 -0.80 -7.20
N SER A 77 9.73 -0.45 -7.46
CA SER A 77 9.34 0.25 -8.67
C SER A 77 9.97 1.63 -8.69
N ASP A 78 10.56 1.99 -9.83
CA ASP A 78 11.14 3.32 -10.07
C ASP A 78 10.03 4.35 -10.35
N ASN A 79 9.15 4.56 -9.37
CA ASN A 79 8.00 5.47 -9.48
C ASN A 79 7.68 6.17 -8.15
N GLY A 80 6.89 7.25 -8.27
CA GLY A 80 6.46 8.04 -7.13
C GLY A 80 7.65 8.50 -6.26
N PRO A 81 7.62 8.24 -4.95
CA PRO A 81 8.66 8.70 -4.03
C PRO A 81 9.98 7.90 -4.09
N PHE A 82 10.05 6.82 -4.87
CA PHE A 82 11.25 6.00 -5.09
C PHE A 82 11.90 6.27 -6.45
N ASN A 83 11.33 7.17 -7.27
CA ASN A 83 11.90 7.50 -8.57
C ASN A 83 13.20 8.28 -8.40
N VAL A 84 14.33 7.65 -8.70
CA VAL A 84 15.65 8.30 -8.63
C VAL A 84 16.34 8.20 -9.98
N THR A 85 16.19 9.25 -10.78
CA THR A 85 16.84 9.33 -12.09
C THR A 85 18.37 9.30 -11.96
N GLY A 86 19.01 8.30 -12.56
CA GLY A 86 20.47 8.15 -12.56
C GLY A 86 21.00 7.11 -11.58
N ASP A 87 20.15 6.23 -11.06
CA ASP A 87 20.57 5.03 -10.35
C ASP A 87 21.37 4.09 -11.28
N VAL A 88 22.33 3.36 -10.73
CA VAL A 88 23.20 2.44 -11.49
C VAL A 88 23.66 1.28 -10.61
N ILE A 89 23.68 0.06 -11.16
CA ILE A 89 24.43 -1.07 -10.59
C ILE A 89 25.76 -1.29 -11.31
N GLN A 90 26.84 -1.46 -10.55
CA GLN A 90 28.20 -1.69 -11.05
C GLN A 90 28.78 -2.97 -10.45
N TYR A 91 29.37 -3.83 -11.28
CA TYR A 91 29.88 -5.14 -10.86
C TYR A 91 31.41 -5.19 -10.86
N THR A 92 31.98 -5.99 -9.95
CA THR A 92 33.43 -6.32 -9.90
C THR A 92 34.36 -5.09 -9.86
N GLN A 93 33.96 -4.05 -9.13
CA GLN A 93 34.73 -2.82 -8.95
C GLN A 93 35.92 -3.03 -8.01
N THR A 94 37.00 -2.29 -8.26
CA THR A 94 38.13 -2.14 -7.34
C THR A 94 37.88 -0.99 -6.37
N SER A 95 38.60 -0.94 -5.24
CA SER A 95 38.51 0.18 -4.29
C SER A 95 38.80 1.55 -4.94
N ALA A 96 39.67 1.60 -5.96
CA ALA A 96 39.94 2.83 -6.70
C ALA A 96 38.74 3.27 -7.56
N GLN A 97 38.00 2.32 -8.13
CA GLN A 97 36.80 2.61 -8.90
C GLN A 97 35.62 3.04 -8.00
N LEU A 98 35.49 2.45 -6.81
CA LEU A 98 34.53 2.94 -5.81
C LEU A 98 34.80 4.40 -5.44
N ALA A 99 36.07 4.77 -5.26
CA ALA A 99 36.44 6.16 -4.98
C ALA A 99 36.08 7.09 -6.15
N ALA A 100 36.27 6.63 -7.39
CA ALA A 100 35.87 7.38 -8.58
C ALA A 100 34.35 7.61 -8.65
N LEU A 101 33.53 6.58 -8.36
CA LEU A 101 32.07 6.70 -8.29
C LEU A 101 31.63 7.75 -7.27
N LYS A 102 32.20 7.71 -6.05
CA LYS A 102 31.94 8.72 -5.01
C LYS A 102 32.27 10.13 -5.48
N THR A 103 33.48 10.34 -6.02
CA THR A 103 33.89 11.67 -6.52
C THR A 103 33.09 12.13 -7.74
N GLY A 104 32.46 11.21 -8.45
CA GLY A 104 31.55 11.47 -9.57
C GLY A 104 30.12 11.86 -9.15
N GLY A 105 29.82 11.92 -7.84
CA GLY A 105 28.52 12.31 -7.32
C GLY A 105 27.55 11.15 -7.07
N SER A 106 28.02 9.90 -7.13
CA SER A 106 27.20 8.72 -6.84
C SER A 106 27.31 8.31 -5.37
N ARG A 107 26.18 8.18 -4.68
CA ARG A 107 26.06 7.59 -3.33
C ARG A 107 25.71 6.12 -3.40
N PHE A 108 26.28 5.33 -2.49
CA PHE A 108 26.01 3.89 -2.40
C PHE A 108 24.73 3.64 -1.60
N VAL A 109 23.90 2.72 -2.09
CA VAL A 109 22.71 2.23 -1.39
C VAL A 109 23.03 0.91 -0.69
N ASP A 110 23.81 0.06 -1.35
CA ASP A 110 24.16 -1.29 -0.92
C ASP A 110 25.48 -1.72 -1.61
N LEU A 111 26.33 -2.49 -0.93
CA LEU A 111 27.67 -2.88 -1.38
C LEU A 111 28.09 -4.29 -0.95
N GLU A 112 28.43 -5.11 -1.94
CA GLU A 112 28.78 -6.53 -1.76
C GLU A 112 30.26 -6.81 -2.01
N GLY A 113 30.97 -7.36 -1.02
CA GLY A 113 32.41 -7.63 -1.09
C GLY A 113 32.73 -9.07 -1.47
N PHE A 114 33.74 -9.30 -2.32
CA PHE A 114 34.17 -10.67 -2.65
C PHE A 114 35.64 -10.79 -3.07
N ASP A 115 36.17 -12.01 -3.03
CA ASP A 115 37.51 -12.33 -3.50
C ASP A 115 37.54 -12.57 -5.01
N VAL A 116 38.47 -11.90 -5.69
CA VAL A 116 38.89 -12.30 -7.04
C VAL A 116 40.40 -12.45 -7.04
N GLY A 117 40.87 -13.68 -6.85
CA GLY A 117 42.29 -14.02 -6.91
C GLY A 117 43.11 -13.42 -5.78
N GLY A 118 42.57 -13.36 -4.56
CA GLY A 118 43.23 -12.79 -3.39
C GLY A 118 43.07 -11.27 -3.23
N ALA A 119 42.26 -10.63 -4.08
CA ALA A 119 42.02 -9.19 -4.04
C ALA A 119 40.53 -8.89 -3.85
N SER A 120 40.21 -7.86 -3.07
CA SER A 120 38.83 -7.40 -2.90
C SER A 120 38.25 -6.87 -4.21
N ARG A 121 37.03 -7.29 -4.51
CA ARG A 121 36.16 -6.72 -5.55
C ARG A 121 34.78 -6.46 -4.95
N PHE A 122 34.05 -5.56 -5.59
CA PHE A 122 32.78 -5.09 -5.07
C PHE A 122 31.71 -5.03 -6.16
N THR A 123 30.49 -5.43 -5.83
CA THR A 123 29.29 -5.04 -6.58
C THR A 123 28.60 -3.94 -5.79
N VAL A 124 28.15 -2.88 -6.45
CA VAL A 124 27.59 -1.70 -5.76
C VAL A 124 26.37 -1.19 -6.50
N ALA A 125 25.30 -0.95 -5.75
CA ALA A 125 24.12 -0.22 -6.19
C ALA A 125 24.28 1.25 -5.80
N THR A 126 24.09 2.16 -6.75
CA THR A 126 24.35 3.59 -6.56
C THR A 126 23.18 4.43 -7.03
N ILE A 127 23.03 5.60 -6.42
CA ILE A 127 22.12 6.67 -6.85
C ILE A 127 22.88 8.01 -6.86
N PRO A 128 22.38 9.07 -7.52
CA PRO A 128 22.93 10.41 -7.35
C PRO A 128 22.85 10.86 -5.88
N ASP A 129 23.82 11.63 -5.41
CA ASP A 129 23.83 12.16 -4.04
C ASP A 129 22.84 13.33 -3.86
N THR A 130 21.54 13.04 -4.02
CA THR A 130 20.44 13.98 -3.77
C THR A 130 19.81 13.66 -2.43
N GLY A 131 20.46 14.05 -1.33
CA GLY A 131 19.84 14.01 0.00
C GLY A 131 20.68 13.42 1.14
N ALA A 132 21.97 13.12 0.95
CA ALA A 132 22.88 12.74 2.05
C ALA A 132 24.27 13.35 1.90
N ALA A 133 24.35 14.65 1.61
CA ALA A 133 25.61 15.36 1.46
C ALA A 133 26.54 15.12 2.66
N GLY A 134 27.69 14.49 2.42
CA GLY A 134 28.62 14.07 3.47
C GLY A 134 28.56 12.58 3.82
N TRP A 135 27.77 11.76 3.12
CA TRP A 135 27.86 10.30 3.21
C TRP A 135 29.28 9.81 2.92
N ASP A 136 29.64 8.63 3.38
CA ASP A 136 30.92 7.99 3.08
C ASP A 136 30.82 6.46 3.14
N TYR A 137 31.89 5.77 2.73
CA TYR A 137 31.99 4.32 2.82
C TYR A 137 33.39 3.87 3.26
N THR A 138 33.50 2.65 3.77
CA THR A 138 34.78 2.00 4.11
C THR A 138 34.81 0.58 3.58
N VAL A 139 35.98 0.10 3.15
CA VAL A 139 36.18 -1.28 2.68
C VAL A 139 37.48 -1.87 3.22
N GLY A 140 37.58 -3.20 3.28
CA GLY A 140 38.80 -3.92 3.62
C GLY A 140 39.16 -3.89 5.11
N GLN A 141 38.21 -3.52 5.97
CA GLN A 141 38.42 -3.46 7.41
C GLN A 141 38.61 -4.87 7.99
N THR A 142 39.47 -5.00 8.99
CA THR A 142 39.81 -6.32 9.57
C THR A 142 38.94 -6.71 10.76
N SER A 143 38.16 -5.77 11.30
CA SER A 143 37.25 -6.00 12.43
C SER A 143 36.11 -4.98 12.43
N TRP A 144 35.00 -5.35 13.05
CA TRP A 144 33.88 -4.43 13.33
C TRP A 144 34.31 -3.18 14.12
N ALA A 145 35.30 -3.31 15.01
CA ALA A 145 35.83 -2.18 15.76
C ALA A 145 36.47 -1.12 14.84
N ASN A 146 37.07 -1.53 13.71
CA ASN A 146 37.59 -0.59 12.73
C ASN A 146 36.46 0.15 11.99
N VAL A 147 35.35 -0.55 11.68
CA VAL A 147 34.16 0.06 11.05
C VAL A 147 33.54 1.10 11.99
N ILE A 148 33.37 0.77 13.28
CA ILE A 148 32.83 1.72 14.27
C ILE A 148 33.77 2.91 14.50
N ALA A 149 35.09 2.70 14.50
CA ALA A 149 36.04 3.81 14.59
C ALA A 149 35.97 4.74 13.38
N TRP A 150 35.80 4.19 12.16
CA TRP A 150 35.57 4.98 10.95
C TRP A 150 34.25 5.75 11.03
N GLN A 151 33.17 5.09 11.41
CA GLN A 151 31.85 5.70 11.55
C GLN A 151 31.89 6.88 12.54
N GLY A 152 32.44 6.68 13.74
CA GLY A 152 32.51 7.73 14.77
C GLY A 152 33.46 8.87 14.41
N GLY A 153 34.50 8.60 13.63
CA GLY A 153 35.42 9.62 13.12
C GLY A 153 34.81 10.51 12.03
N ASN A 154 33.74 10.06 11.37
CA ASN A 154 33.06 10.78 10.28
C ASN A 154 31.63 11.22 10.64
N ASP A 155 31.17 10.97 11.86
CA ASP A 155 29.81 11.30 12.35
C ASP A 155 28.67 10.74 11.46
N LEU A 156 28.79 9.47 11.09
CA LEU A 156 27.85 8.79 10.19
C LEU A 156 26.89 7.87 10.93
N ARG A 157 25.72 7.60 10.36
CA ARG A 157 24.87 6.45 10.65
C ARG A 157 25.10 5.40 9.57
N ILE A 158 25.44 4.18 9.98
CA ILE A 158 25.59 3.06 9.05
C ILE A 158 24.22 2.72 8.48
N ILE A 159 24.20 2.45 7.17
CA ILE A 159 22.99 2.04 6.44
C ILE A 159 23.12 0.67 5.79
N ASP A 160 24.34 0.20 5.64
CA ASP A 160 24.73 -1.02 4.94
C ASP A 160 26.07 -1.47 5.52
N ILE A 161 26.18 -2.76 5.81
CA ILE A 161 27.35 -3.37 6.40
C ILE A 161 27.54 -4.73 5.77
N GLU A 162 28.78 -5.09 5.49
CA GLU A 162 29.06 -6.27 4.67
C GLU A 162 30.24 -7.05 5.23
N LYS A 163 30.10 -8.37 5.29
CA LYS A 163 31.14 -9.33 5.70
C LYS A 163 31.52 -10.26 4.56
N TYR A 164 32.78 -10.14 4.15
CA TYR A 164 33.33 -10.95 3.07
C TYR A 164 34.69 -11.58 3.40
N VAL A 165 35.14 -12.51 2.56
CA VAL A 165 36.43 -13.21 2.74
C VAL A 165 37.34 -12.92 1.55
N VAL A 166 38.59 -12.56 1.82
CA VAL A 166 39.64 -12.32 0.81
C VAL A 166 40.89 -13.09 1.19
N GLY A 167 41.34 -13.98 0.30
CA GLY A 167 42.49 -14.86 0.55
C GLY A 167 42.37 -15.66 1.86
N GLY A 168 41.15 -16.08 2.22
CA GLY A 168 40.87 -16.80 3.47
C GLY A 168 40.78 -15.95 4.73
N ASN A 169 40.86 -14.62 4.62
CA ASN A 169 40.74 -13.71 5.76
C ASN A 169 39.43 -12.92 5.69
N THR A 170 38.70 -12.86 6.80
CA THR A 170 37.50 -12.03 6.93
C THR A 170 37.84 -10.54 6.79
N ARG A 171 36.99 -9.82 6.07
CA ARG A 171 37.02 -8.39 5.83
C ARG A 171 35.63 -7.82 5.99
N TYR A 172 35.58 -6.53 6.25
CA TYR A 172 34.34 -5.79 6.47
C TYR A 172 34.31 -4.52 5.62
N ALA A 173 33.12 -4.23 5.12
CA ALA A 173 32.78 -2.98 4.45
C ALA A 173 31.54 -2.36 5.11
N ALA A 174 31.34 -1.06 4.88
CA ALA A 174 30.15 -0.37 5.34
C ALA A 174 29.90 0.89 4.51
N VAL A 175 28.63 1.27 4.40
CA VAL A 175 28.18 2.57 3.90
C VAL A 175 27.50 3.33 5.02
N GLY A 176 27.77 4.63 5.12
CA GLY A 176 27.18 5.49 6.15
C GLY A 176 26.76 6.84 5.59
N ILE A 177 25.68 7.38 6.16
CA ILE A 177 25.14 8.71 5.82
C ILE A 177 25.20 9.62 7.05
N PRO A 178 25.26 10.95 6.92
CA PRO A 178 25.17 11.84 8.07
C PRO A 178 23.85 11.66 8.82
N ASN A 179 23.90 11.62 10.15
CA ASN A 179 22.70 11.48 10.99
C ASN A 179 22.16 12.84 11.45
N THR A 180 21.96 13.75 10.50
CA THR A 180 21.57 15.14 10.75
C THR A 180 20.44 15.58 9.81
N GLY A 181 19.79 16.71 10.14
CA GLY A 181 18.71 17.26 9.32
C GLY A 181 17.59 16.25 9.08
N THR A 182 17.23 16.06 7.81
CA THR A 182 16.16 15.14 7.38
C THR A 182 16.54 13.66 7.49
N ASN A 183 17.84 13.34 7.63
CA ASN A 183 18.33 11.98 7.82
C ASN A 183 18.48 11.60 9.30
N ALA A 184 18.23 12.53 10.23
CA ALA A 184 18.34 12.30 11.65
C ALA A 184 17.33 11.25 12.12
N GLN A 185 17.84 10.14 12.65
CA GLN A 185 17.03 9.05 13.18
C GLN A 185 17.76 8.41 14.36
N GLY A 186 17.03 7.93 15.37
CA GLY A 186 17.62 7.06 16.37
C GLY A 186 18.08 5.77 15.70
N TRP A 187 19.29 5.31 15.97
CA TRP A 187 19.88 4.16 15.31
C TRP A 187 20.82 3.41 16.26
N TRP A 188 20.97 2.12 16.02
CA TRP A 188 21.77 1.22 16.83
C TRP A 188 22.40 0.14 15.96
N TRP A 189 23.49 -0.45 16.46
CA TRP A 189 24.18 -1.56 15.82
C TRP A 189 24.53 -2.62 16.86
N TYR A 190 24.46 -3.89 16.46
CA TYR A 190 24.82 -5.02 17.31
C TYR A 190 25.54 -6.08 16.49
N PHE A 191 26.62 -6.63 17.02
CA PHE A 191 27.50 -7.57 16.32
C PHE A 191 27.53 -8.93 17.02
N GLY A 192 27.52 -10.01 16.24
CA GLY A 192 27.60 -11.39 16.74
C GLY A 192 26.45 -11.77 17.68
N VAL A 193 25.25 -11.26 17.44
CA VAL A 193 24.08 -11.44 18.30
C VAL A 193 23.15 -12.51 17.76
N THR A 194 22.51 -13.26 18.65
CA THR A 194 21.47 -14.23 18.28
C THR A 194 20.16 -13.52 17.93
N GLU A 195 19.30 -14.19 17.16
CA GLU A 195 17.95 -13.69 16.85
C GLU A 195 17.14 -13.30 18.11
N ALA A 196 17.27 -14.04 19.21
CA ALA A 196 16.59 -13.72 20.46
C ALA A 196 17.07 -12.37 21.04
N GLN A 197 18.37 -12.07 20.92
CA GLN A 197 18.95 -10.80 21.34
C GLN A 197 18.52 -9.67 20.40
N VAL A 198 18.55 -9.89 19.08
CA VAL A 198 18.07 -8.93 18.08
C VAL A 198 16.64 -8.52 18.40
N ASN A 199 15.76 -9.50 18.62
CA ASN A 199 14.41 -9.26 19.10
C ASN A 199 14.41 -8.40 20.38
N SER A 200 15.13 -8.79 21.44
CA SER A 200 15.18 -7.98 22.66
C SER A 200 15.57 -6.51 22.41
N PHE A 201 16.54 -6.25 21.52
CA PHE A 201 16.96 -4.90 21.18
C PHE A 201 15.92 -4.12 20.39
N LEU A 202 15.31 -4.73 19.37
CA LEU A 202 14.22 -4.12 18.61
C LEU A 202 13.08 -3.66 19.52
N SER A 203 12.73 -4.47 20.53
CA SER A 203 11.64 -4.13 21.47
C SER A 203 12.05 -3.02 22.42
N THR A 204 13.29 -3.05 22.89
CA THR A 204 13.81 -2.08 23.87
C THR A 204 13.96 -0.71 23.23
N ASN A 205 14.38 -0.68 21.96
CA ASN A 205 14.70 0.53 21.23
C ASN A 205 13.51 1.10 20.44
N GLY A 206 12.40 0.36 20.32
CA GLY A 206 11.32 0.73 19.40
C GLY A 206 11.83 0.84 17.97
N ALA A 207 12.58 -0.16 17.53
CA ALA A 207 13.38 -0.13 16.30
C ALA A 207 12.92 -1.19 15.30
N ARG A 208 13.31 -1.00 14.04
CA ARG A 208 13.24 -2.02 12.97
C ARG A 208 14.63 -2.23 12.36
N LEU A 209 14.84 -3.38 11.74
CA LEU A 209 16.08 -3.64 11.00
C LEU A 209 16.07 -2.91 9.66
N ILE A 210 17.25 -2.39 9.30
CA ILE A 210 17.50 -1.92 7.94
C ILE A 210 18.58 -2.75 7.26
N ASP A 211 19.35 -3.54 8.01
CA ASP A 211 20.44 -4.32 7.44
C ASP A 211 20.81 -5.52 8.33
N ILE A 212 21.19 -6.63 7.70
CA ILE A 212 21.44 -7.94 8.34
C ILE A 212 22.61 -8.63 7.67
N GLU A 213 23.58 -9.06 8.48
CA GLU A 213 24.74 -9.85 8.06
C GLU A 213 24.94 -11.11 8.91
N VAL A 214 25.19 -12.28 8.31
CA VAL A 214 25.35 -13.56 8.98
C VAL A 214 26.79 -13.68 9.46
N GLU A 215 26.99 -13.38 10.74
CA GLU A 215 28.28 -13.55 11.39
C GLU A 215 28.67 -15.04 11.48
N SER A 216 27.72 -15.91 11.82
CA SER A 216 27.94 -17.35 11.88
C SER A 216 26.65 -18.10 11.60
N ALA A 217 26.72 -19.11 10.74
CA ALA A 217 25.61 -20.02 10.50
C ALA A 217 25.40 -21.09 11.60
N GLY A 218 26.15 -20.99 12.70
CA GLY A 218 26.23 -21.99 13.76
C GLY A 218 27.25 -23.10 13.46
N THR A 219 27.60 -23.87 14.48
CA THR A 219 28.55 -25.00 14.40
C THR A 219 28.07 -26.20 15.21
N LEU A 220 28.69 -27.36 14.99
CA LEU A 220 28.46 -28.54 15.82
C LEU A 220 28.96 -28.28 17.26
N GLY A 221 28.03 -27.99 18.17
CA GLY A 221 28.30 -27.62 19.57
C GLY A 221 27.79 -26.22 19.95
N SER A 222 27.58 -25.34 18.96
CA SER A 222 26.91 -24.04 19.10
C SER A 222 26.03 -23.81 17.85
N PRO A 223 24.88 -24.47 17.75
CA PRO A 223 24.08 -24.53 16.52
C PRO A 223 23.34 -23.22 16.20
N THR A 224 23.30 -22.27 17.14
CA THR A 224 22.56 -21.02 16.99
C THR A 224 23.31 -20.07 16.07
N PRO A 225 22.70 -19.61 14.96
CA PRO A 225 23.29 -18.58 14.13
C PRO A 225 23.43 -17.24 14.88
N THR A 226 24.39 -16.45 14.46
CA THR A 226 24.61 -15.09 14.97
C THR A 226 24.69 -14.12 13.82
N PHE A 227 24.24 -12.90 14.08
CA PHE A 227 24.04 -11.85 13.08
C PHE A 227 24.71 -10.56 13.53
N ASN A 228 25.12 -9.76 12.56
CA ASN A 228 25.38 -8.34 12.74
C ASN A 228 24.19 -7.60 12.16
N VAL A 229 23.68 -6.62 12.90
CA VAL A 229 22.45 -5.96 12.53
C VAL A 229 22.56 -4.46 12.71
N ILE A 230 22.00 -3.73 11.76
CA ILE A 230 21.78 -2.30 11.85
C ILE A 230 20.28 -2.06 12.01
N MET A 231 19.92 -1.27 13.01
CA MET A 231 18.53 -0.94 13.29
C MET A 231 18.35 0.57 13.42
N VAL A 232 17.14 1.00 13.08
CA VAL A 232 16.73 2.40 13.16
C VAL A 232 15.42 2.48 13.92
N SER A 233 15.11 3.65 14.46
CA SER A 233 13.84 3.90 15.13
C SER A 233 12.72 3.54 14.17
N SER A 234 11.73 2.79 14.64
CA SER A 234 10.63 2.39 13.76
C SER A 234 9.91 3.65 13.28
N ASN A 235 9.73 3.77 11.96
CA ASN A 235 8.88 4.80 11.37
C ASN A 235 7.43 4.28 11.34
N THR A 236 6.48 5.04 10.80
CA THR A 236 5.09 4.59 10.67
C THR A 236 5.01 3.24 9.96
N GLY A 237 4.09 2.37 10.38
CA GLY A 237 3.85 1.05 9.74
C GLY A 237 4.14 -0.16 10.63
N THR A 238 3.76 -1.33 10.13
CA THR A 238 4.16 -2.61 10.74
C THR A 238 5.47 -3.09 10.11
N ASP A 239 6.31 -3.74 10.90
CA ASP A 239 7.53 -4.41 10.48
C ASP A 239 7.57 -5.86 10.98
N TRP A 240 8.27 -6.72 10.24
CA TRP A 240 8.46 -8.13 10.58
C TRP A 240 9.92 -8.52 10.46
N VAL A 241 10.37 -9.41 11.33
CA VAL A 241 11.73 -9.95 11.32
C VAL A 241 11.70 -11.41 11.69
N ASP A 242 12.42 -12.23 10.93
CA ASP A 242 12.74 -13.61 11.28
C ASP A 242 14.10 -13.92 10.65
N LEU A 243 15.05 -14.37 11.48
CA LEU A 243 16.43 -14.55 11.09
C LEU A 243 16.78 -16.01 10.75
N SER A 244 15.78 -16.88 10.64
CA SER A 244 15.99 -18.32 10.42
C SER A 244 14.84 -18.97 9.64
N LEU A 245 14.43 -18.32 8.55
CA LEU A 245 13.38 -18.77 7.64
C LEU A 245 13.88 -19.80 6.63
N THR A 246 13.07 -20.81 6.32
CA THR A 246 13.19 -21.57 5.06
C THR A 246 12.64 -20.75 3.90
N SER A 247 12.93 -21.13 2.65
CA SER A 247 12.35 -20.47 1.46
C SER A 247 10.82 -20.48 1.47
N THR A 248 10.20 -21.59 1.89
CA THR A 248 8.75 -21.69 2.03
C THR A 248 8.22 -20.73 3.11
N GLN A 249 8.91 -20.62 4.24
CA GLN A 249 8.48 -19.72 5.31
C GLN A 249 8.64 -18.24 4.94
N LEU A 250 9.66 -17.88 4.16
CA LEU A 250 9.81 -16.51 3.65
C LEU A 250 8.67 -16.16 2.69
N ASN A 251 8.33 -17.04 1.74
CA ASN A 251 7.21 -16.84 0.83
C ASN A 251 5.87 -16.77 1.58
N ASP A 252 5.68 -17.63 2.59
CA ASP A 252 4.48 -17.61 3.43
C ASP A 252 4.39 -16.32 4.25
N LEU A 253 5.50 -15.82 4.78
CA LEU A 253 5.55 -14.54 5.49
C LEU A 253 5.19 -13.39 4.56
N LEU A 254 5.78 -13.33 3.36
CA LEU A 254 5.46 -12.32 2.35
C LEU A 254 3.97 -12.36 1.97
N ALA A 255 3.43 -13.53 1.67
CA ALA A 255 2.02 -13.67 1.29
C ALA A 255 1.05 -13.31 2.42
N GLN A 256 1.39 -13.60 3.69
CA GLN A 256 0.55 -13.32 4.86
C GLN A 256 0.66 -11.88 5.37
N THR A 257 1.68 -11.14 4.91
CA THR A 257 1.92 -9.76 5.34
C THR A 257 1.70 -8.77 4.22
N ASP A 258 1.85 -9.17 2.95
CA ASP A 258 2.13 -8.27 1.83
C ASP A 258 3.17 -7.21 2.22
N GLY A 259 4.22 -7.68 2.89
CA GLY A 259 5.37 -6.87 3.29
C GLY A 259 6.42 -6.84 2.18
N ARG A 260 7.16 -5.74 2.09
CA ARG A 260 8.37 -5.66 1.25
C ARG A 260 9.60 -6.03 2.06
N VAL A 261 10.50 -6.81 1.48
CA VAL A 261 11.77 -7.21 2.09
C VAL A 261 12.72 -6.01 2.09
N THR A 262 13.08 -5.45 3.25
CA THR A 262 13.98 -4.28 3.31
C THR A 262 15.45 -4.63 3.39
N CYS A 263 15.76 -5.80 3.93
CA CYS A 263 17.10 -6.40 4.01
C CYS A 263 16.93 -7.89 4.22
N PHE A 264 17.78 -8.70 3.59
CA PHE A 264 17.75 -10.13 3.79
C PHE A 264 19.02 -10.79 3.30
N GLU A 265 19.40 -11.90 3.94
CA GLU A 265 20.57 -12.69 3.58
C GLU A 265 20.27 -14.18 3.58
N ARG A 266 20.79 -14.89 2.57
CA ARG A 266 20.68 -16.35 2.46
C ARG A 266 21.96 -17.03 2.94
N TYR A 267 21.82 -17.92 3.91
CA TYR A 267 22.95 -18.69 4.46
C TYR A 267 22.67 -20.20 4.48
N THR A 268 23.74 -20.99 4.57
CA THR A 268 23.62 -22.45 4.82
C THR A 268 23.82 -22.69 6.31
N ASN A 269 22.77 -23.14 7.00
CA ASN A 269 22.83 -23.40 8.44
C ASN A 269 23.81 -24.55 8.77
N PHE A 270 24.14 -24.72 10.05
CA PHE A 270 25.07 -25.78 10.50
C PHE A 270 24.65 -27.22 10.13
N ALA A 271 23.36 -27.43 9.80
CA ALA A 271 22.82 -28.71 9.37
C ALA A 271 22.89 -28.91 7.83
N GLY A 272 23.40 -27.92 7.09
CA GLY A 272 23.55 -27.96 5.64
C GLY A 272 22.30 -27.54 4.87
N ALA A 273 21.29 -26.95 5.52
CA ALA A 273 20.06 -26.48 4.87
C ALA A 273 20.12 -24.97 4.60
N THR A 274 19.55 -24.55 3.47
CA THR A 274 19.35 -23.14 3.13
C THR A 274 18.39 -22.48 4.11
N ALA A 275 18.79 -21.33 4.64
CA ALA A 275 17.99 -20.47 5.49
C ALA A 275 18.13 -19.01 5.02
N PHE A 276 17.16 -18.19 5.41
CA PHE A 276 17.10 -16.77 5.12
C PHE A 276 16.94 -16.02 6.44
N ALA A 277 17.72 -14.95 6.59
CA ALA A 277 17.45 -13.93 7.58
C ALA A 277 16.83 -12.74 6.87
N ALA A 278 15.66 -12.27 7.30
CA ALA A 278 14.94 -11.22 6.57
C ALA A 278 14.23 -10.27 7.53
N ALA A 279 14.16 -9.00 7.12
CA ALA A 279 13.25 -8.03 7.69
C ALA A 279 12.36 -7.44 6.60
N LEU A 280 11.11 -7.17 6.96
CA LEU A 280 10.09 -6.63 6.09
C LEU A 280 9.45 -5.40 6.72
N VAL A 281 8.97 -4.49 5.87
CA VAL A 281 8.06 -3.42 6.28
C VAL A 281 6.77 -3.48 5.47
N ASP A 282 5.72 -2.89 6.01
CA ASP A 282 4.40 -2.87 5.39
C ASP A 282 4.40 -2.25 3.98
N ASN A 283 3.72 -2.92 3.04
CA ASN A 283 3.50 -2.45 1.67
C ASN A 283 2.01 -2.35 1.31
N THR A 284 1.12 -2.39 2.31
CA THR A 284 -0.33 -2.40 2.07
C THR A 284 -0.99 -1.03 2.20
N ASP A 285 -2.11 -0.83 1.50
CA ASP A 285 -3.01 0.31 1.74
C ASP A 285 -3.68 0.23 3.13
N ALA A 286 -4.46 1.26 3.48
CA ALA A 286 -5.10 1.35 4.79
C ALA A 286 -6.18 0.27 5.04
N GLN A 287 -6.99 -0.07 4.04
CA GLN A 287 -8.05 -1.06 4.17
C GLN A 287 -7.47 -2.48 4.25
N THR A 288 -6.48 -2.78 3.42
CA THR A 288 -5.74 -4.05 3.47
C THR A 288 -5.04 -4.24 4.82
N ARG A 289 -4.35 -3.22 5.33
CA ARG A 289 -3.75 -3.24 6.68
C ARG A 289 -4.79 -3.54 7.76
N ARG A 290 -5.92 -2.82 7.75
CA ARG A 290 -7.01 -3.02 8.73
C ARG A 290 -7.56 -4.43 8.67
N MET A 291 -7.80 -4.97 7.46
CA MET A 291 -8.35 -6.31 7.29
C MET A 291 -7.35 -7.40 7.67
N ARG A 292 -6.06 -7.21 7.37
CA ARG A 292 -4.96 -8.06 7.83
C ARG A 292 -4.91 -8.10 9.35
N GLU A 293 -5.00 -6.95 10.02
CA GLU A 293 -5.05 -6.88 11.48
C GLU A 293 -6.32 -7.51 12.05
N TYR A 294 -7.48 -7.27 11.43
CA TYR A 294 -8.76 -7.83 11.87
C TYR A 294 -8.74 -9.37 11.85
N MET A 295 -8.25 -9.97 10.77
CA MET A 295 -8.18 -11.43 10.64
C MET A 295 -6.98 -12.01 11.39
N GLY A 296 -5.79 -11.43 11.25
CA GLY A 296 -4.55 -11.92 11.84
C GLY A 296 -4.56 -11.89 13.36
N ASN A 297 -5.13 -10.86 14.00
CA ASN A 297 -5.23 -10.79 15.47
C ASN A 297 -6.17 -11.84 16.07
N ALA A 298 -7.05 -12.43 15.25
CA ALA A 298 -7.96 -13.48 15.68
C ALA A 298 -7.35 -14.89 15.59
N LEU A 299 -6.19 -15.03 14.95
CA LEU A 299 -5.59 -16.32 14.60
C LEU A 299 -4.22 -16.49 15.27
N SER A 300 -4.00 -17.65 15.89
CA SER A 300 -2.70 -18.04 16.42
C SER A 300 -1.84 -18.80 15.40
N ASP A 301 -2.47 -19.43 14.41
CA ASP A 301 -1.82 -20.18 13.32
C ASP A 301 -2.72 -20.31 12.08
N GLY A 302 -2.25 -21.06 11.08
CA GLY A 302 -2.93 -21.26 9.81
C GLY A 302 -2.68 -20.13 8.81
N LYS A 303 -3.09 -20.37 7.56
CA LYS A 303 -3.05 -19.35 6.50
C LYS A 303 -4.39 -18.63 6.42
N TYR A 304 -4.38 -17.34 6.12
CA TYR A 304 -5.62 -16.60 5.89
C TYR A 304 -5.45 -15.64 4.72
N GLY A 305 -6.55 -15.10 4.24
CA GLY A 305 -6.52 -14.15 3.15
C GLY A 305 -7.91 -13.70 2.79
N PHE A 306 -7.95 -12.68 1.95
CA PHE A 306 -9.18 -12.04 1.52
C PHE A 306 -8.97 -11.27 0.23
N MET A 307 -10.06 -10.95 -0.44
CA MET A 307 -10.07 -10.03 -1.57
C MET A 307 -11.44 -9.36 -1.66
N LEU A 308 -11.43 -8.07 -1.96
CA LEU A 308 -12.61 -7.29 -2.32
C LEU A 308 -12.33 -6.59 -3.65
N LYS A 309 -13.26 -6.75 -4.58
CA LYS A 309 -13.17 -6.11 -5.90
C LYS A 309 -14.48 -5.41 -6.22
N GLN A 310 -14.39 -4.19 -6.75
CA GLN A 310 -15.57 -3.53 -7.31
C GLN A 310 -15.88 -4.16 -8.68
N VAL A 311 -17.13 -4.54 -8.92
CA VAL A 311 -17.57 -5.11 -10.20
C VAL A 311 -17.30 -4.14 -11.33
N GLY A 312 -16.55 -4.58 -12.36
CA GLY A 312 -16.12 -3.74 -13.48
C GLY A 312 -15.07 -2.68 -13.11
N GLY A 313 -14.54 -2.73 -11.88
CA GLY A 313 -13.62 -1.76 -11.31
C GLY A 313 -12.33 -2.40 -10.75
N PRO A 314 -11.55 -1.63 -9.97
CA PRO A 314 -10.30 -2.11 -9.41
C PRO A 314 -10.51 -3.13 -8.29
N VAL A 315 -9.45 -3.87 -7.99
CA VAL A 315 -9.30 -4.54 -6.69
C VAL A 315 -9.15 -3.44 -5.64
N ILE A 316 -9.91 -3.54 -4.56
CA ILE A 316 -9.96 -2.52 -3.50
C ILE A 316 -9.02 -2.88 -2.36
N THR A 317 -9.01 -4.17 -1.99
CA THR A 317 -8.16 -4.70 -0.93
C THR A 317 -7.97 -6.20 -1.14
N ASP A 318 -6.78 -6.71 -0.87
CA ASP A 318 -6.42 -8.10 -1.06
C ASP A 318 -5.24 -8.51 -0.19
N LEU A 319 -5.22 -9.78 0.20
CA LEU A 319 -4.11 -10.41 0.91
C LEU A 319 -4.15 -11.91 0.64
N ASN A 320 -3.00 -12.47 0.24
CA ASN A 320 -2.84 -13.91 0.01
C ASN A 320 -3.89 -14.44 -0.99
N GLU A 321 -4.29 -13.60 -1.93
CA GLU A 321 -5.45 -13.73 -2.80
C GLU A 321 -5.29 -14.82 -3.86
N ASN A 322 -4.03 -15.12 -4.20
CA ASN A 322 -3.63 -16.18 -5.12
C ASN A 322 -3.44 -17.55 -4.42
N PHE A 323 -3.55 -17.63 -3.10
CA PHE A 323 -3.36 -18.90 -2.40
C PHE A 323 -4.50 -19.88 -2.72
N ALA A 324 -4.13 -21.05 -3.26
CA ALA A 324 -5.05 -22.15 -3.51
C ALA A 324 -5.48 -22.81 -2.19
N PHE A 325 -6.54 -22.28 -1.57
CA PHE A 325 -7.11 -22.82 -0.34
C PHE A 325 -8.13 -23.93 -0.62
N GLU A 326 -8.30 -24.83 0.35
CA GLU A 326 -9.45 -25.74 0.42
C GLU A 326 -10.75 -24.95 0.65
N PRO A 327 -11.68 -24.92 -0.33
CA PRO A 327 -12.87 -24.08 -0.26
C PRO A 327 -14.01 -24.67 0.55
N ALA A 328 -13.96 -25.96 0.92
CA ALA A 328 -15.07 -26.69 1.50
C ALA A 328 -16.35 -26.48 0.66
N SER A 329 -17.47 -26.12 1.32
CA SER A 329 -18.74 -25.89 0.63
C SER A 329 -18.86 -24.56 -0.10
N MET A 330 -17.88 -23.65 0.00
CA MET A 330 -17.89 -22.40 -0.78
C MET A 330 -17.91 -22.71 -2.29
N LEU A 331 -17.18 -23.74 -2.73
CA LEU A 331 -17.07 -24.14 -4.13
C LEU A 331 -18.40 -24.61 -4.76
N LYS A 332 -19.45 -24.85 -3.96
CA LYS A 332 -20.80 -25.15 -4.48
C LYS A 332 -21.37 -24.03 -5.36
N ILE A 333 -20.83 -22.81 -5.27
CA ILE A 333 -21.14 -21.73 -6.20
C ILE A 333 -20.80 -22.10 -7.65
N LEU A 334 -19.75 -22.90 -7.91
CA LEU A 334 -19.41 -23.36 -9.25
C LEU A 334 -20.52 -24.28 -9.80
N HIS A 335 -21.02 -25.22 -8.98
CA HIS A 335 -22.14 -26.10 -9.34
C HIS A 335 -23.41 -25.31 -9.63
N ALA A 336 -23.75 -24.33 -8.78
CA ALA A 336 -24.94 -23.49 -8.97
C ALA A 336 -24.83 -22.62 -10.23
N THR A 337 -23.67 -21.98 -10.45
CA THR A 337 -23.42 -21.13 -11.61
C THR A 337 -23.51 -21.92 -12.91
N TYR A 338 -22.89 -23.09 -12.96
CA TYR A 338 -22.97 -23.97 -14.13
C TYR A 338 -24.42 -24.39 -14.42
N ALA A 339 -25.18 -24.79 -13.39
CA ALA A 339 -26.57 -25.18 -13.54
C ALA A 339 -27.44 -24.05 -14.10
N ILE A 340 -27.27 -22.83 -13.57
CA ILE A 340 -27.98 -21.63 -14.05
C ILE A 340 -27.58 -21.30 -15.48
N ASP A 341 -26.30 -21.37 -15.82
CA ASP A 341 -25.82 -21.12 -17.18
C ASP A 341 -26.40 -22.14 -18.19
N ARG A 342 -26.49 -23.42 -17.81
CA ARG A 342 -27.18 -24.44 -18.64
C ARG A 342 -28.67 -24.12 -18.81
N CYS A 343 -29.36 -23.66 -17.76
CA CYS A 343 -30.76 -23.26 -17.83
C CYS A 343 -30.94 -22.01 -18.70
N ALA A 344 -30.08 -20.99 -18.54
CA ALA A 344 -30.10 -19.76 -19.31
C ALA A 344 -29.85 -20.01 -20.81
N SER A 345 -29.00 -20.99 -21.12
CA SER A 345 -28.72 -21.45 -22.48
C SER A 345 -29.78 -22.39 -23.07
N GLY A 346 -30.85 -22.71 -22.32
CA GLY A 346 -31.90 -23.65 -22.77
C GLY A 346 -31.46 -25.11 -22.87
N LEU A 347 -30.30 -25.45 -22.31
CA LEU A 347 -29.77 -26.83 -22.24
C LEU A 347 -30.31 -27.61 -21.03
N ASP A 348 -30.89 -26.89 -20.06
CA ASP A 348 -31.59 -27.45 -18.91
C ASP A 348 -32.76 -26.55 -18.49
N ASN A 349 -33.49 -26.93 -17.44
CA ASN A 349 -34.59 -26.13 -16.90
C ASN A 349 -34.66 -26.28 -15.38
N LEU A 350 -34.87 -25.19 -14.67
CA LEU A 350 -34.99 -25.18 -13.20
C LEU A 350 -36.16 -26.03 -12.67
N ASN A 351 -37.19 -26.26 -13.48
CA ASN A 351 -38.32 -27.13 -13.14
C ASN A 351 -38.08 -28.60 -13.49
N ASN A 352 -36.96 -28.94 -14.14
CA ASN A 352 -36.64 -30.34 -14.43
C ASN A 352 -36.46 -31.11 -13.13
N SER A 353 -36.93 -32.35 -13.13
CA SER A 353 -36.80 -33.26 -12.01
C SER A 353 -35.34 -33.67 -11.81
N ILE A 354 -34.89 -33.65 -10.55
CA ILE A 354 -33.65 -34.27 -10.09
C ILE A 354 -33.99 -35.29 -9.00
N PHE A 355 -33.39 -36.47 -9.09
CA PHE A 355 -33.53 -37.51 -8.08
C PHE A 355 -32.53 -37.24 -6.95
N VAL A 356 -33.01 -37.22 -5.72
CA VAL A 356 -32.17 -37.08 -4.51
C VAL A 356 -32.27 -38.35 -3.69
N GLY A 357 -31.14 -39.04 -3.56
CA GLY A 357 -31.06 -40.33 -2.86
C GLY A 357 -31.23 -40.22 -1.34
N ASP A 358 -30.65 -39.19 -0.74
CA ASP A 358 -30.78 -38.89 0.69
C ASP A 358 -31.26 -37.44 0.90
N ARG A 359 -32.39 -37.28 1.59
CA ARG A 359 -33.01 -35.98 1.90
C ARG A 359 -33.09 -35.69 3.40
N THR A 360 -32.40 -36.49 4.21
CA THR A 360 -32.54 -36.51 5.66
C THR A 360 -31.31 -36.00 6.40
N ASN A 361 -30.12 -36.07 5.80
CA ASN A 361 -28.89 -35.63 6.43
C ASN A 361 -28.04 -34.77 5.49
N ASN A 362 -28.10 -33.45 5.66
CA ASN A 362 -27.44 -32.51 4.76
C ASN A 362 -25.90 -32.45 4.95
N ASN A 363 -25.39 -32.92 6.09
CA ASN A 363 -23.99 -32.71 6.51
C ASN A 363 -23.09 -33.93 6.31
N GLU A 364 -23.62 -35.07 5.89
CA GLU A 364 -22.80 -36.26 5.68
C GLU A 364 -21.94 -36.15 4.43
N CYS A 365 -20.88 -36.96 4.40
CA CYS A 365 -20.22 -37.29 3.15
C CYS A 365 -21.20 -38.14 2.35
N PRO A 366 -21.63 -37.71 1.15
CA PRO A 366 -22.54 -38.51 0.36
C PRO A 366 -21.88 -39.85 0.10
N ASP A 367 -22.56 -40.97 0.32
CA ASP A 367 -21.99 -42.32 0.21
C ASP A 367 -22.81 -43.23 -0.75
N GLY A 368 -23.93 -42.72 -1.25
CA GLY A 368 -24.84 -43.43 -2.14
C GLY A 368 -25.91 -44.25 -1.42
N VAL A 369 -25.92 -44.26 -0.09
CA VAL A 369 -27.03 -44.78 0.71
C VAL A 369 -28.25 -43.88 0.50
N GLN A 370 -29.43 -44.50 0.41
CA GLN A 370 -30.68 -43.78 0.21
C GLN A 370 -31.47 -43.67 1.51
N SER A 371 -31.87 -42.45 1.87
CA SER A 371 -32.73 -42.16 3.01
C SER A 371 -33.78 -41.12 2.62
N SER A 372 -35.06 -41.51 2.68
CA SER A 372 -36.17 -40.72 2.13
C SER A 372 -35.92 -40.27 0.66
N PRO A 373 -35.55 -41.18 -0.25
CA PRO A 373 -35.27 -40.83 -1.64
C PRO A 373 -36.50 -40.23 -2.32
N GLY A 374 -36.30 -39.26 -3.19
CA GLY A 374 -37.40 -38.61 -3.91
C GLY A 374 -36.95 -37.69 -5.02
N ASN A 375 -37.92 -37.33 -5.86
CA ASN A 375 -37.73 -36.32 -6.90
C ASN A 375 -38.10 -34.94 -6.37
N GLU A 376 -37.32 -33.94 -6.74
CA GLU A 376 -37.63 -32.53 -6.56
C GLU A 376 -37.19 -31.72 -7.79
N THR A 377 -37.50 -30.44 -7.84
CA THR A 377 -37.04 -29.58 -8.93
C THR A 377 -35.55 -29.28 -8.79
N LEU A 378 -34.87 -29.07 -9.91
CA LEU A 378 -33.48 -28.62 -9.91
C LEU A 378 -33.31 -27.33 -9.09
N SER A 379 -34.26 -26.40 -9.15
CA SER A 379 -34.26 -25.20 -8.30
C SER A 379 -34.30 -25.51 -6.81
N ALA A 380 -35.11 -26.48 -6.37
CA ALA A 380 -35.17 -26.88 -4.97
C ALA A 380 -33.84 -27.49 -4.51
N ALA A 381 -33.24 -28.35 -5.35
CA ALA A 381 -31.95 -28.96 -5.04
C ALA A 381 -30.82 -27.92 -4.95
N ILE A 382 -30.79 -26.94 -5.87
CA ILE A 382 -29.81 -25.83 -5.84
C ILE A 382 -30.01 -24.98 -4.58
N ARG A 383 -31.26 -24.66 -4.22
CA ARG A 383 -31.57 -23.86 -3.02
C ARG A 383 -31.03 -24.51 -1.75
N GLU A 384 -31.34 -25.78 -1.53
CA GLU A 384 -30.85 -26.52 -0.37
C GLU A 384 -29.32 -26.69 -0.39
N MET A 385 -28.73 -26.90 -1.57
CA MET A 385 -27.28 -26.91 -1.74
C MET A 385 -26.62 -25.59 -1.33
N MET A 386 -27.20 -24.46 -1.70
CA MET A 386 -26.59 -23.16 -1.48
C MET A 386 -26.91 -22.58 -0.10
N GLN A 387 -28.14 -22.70 0.38
CA GLN A 387 -28.59 -22.15 1.68
C GLN A 387 -28.28 -23.07 2.85
N GLN A 388 -28.60 -24.37 2.75
CA GLN A 388 -28.37 -25.35 3.82
C GLN A 388 -27.03 -26.06 3.68
N SER A 389 -26.26 -25.71 2.65
CA SER A 389 -24.98 -26.36 2.35
C SER A 389 -25.11 -27.88 2.19
N ASP A 390 -26.25 -28.37 1.68
CA ASP A 390 -26.54 -29.81 1.59
C ASP A 390 -25.57 -30.56 0.66
N ASN A 391 -24.86 -31.55 1.20
CA ASN A 391 -23.87 -32.34 0.48
C ASN A 391 -24.50 -33.37 -0.47
N ASN A 392 -25.62 -33.97 -0.10
CA ASN A 392 -26.31 -34.96 -0.92
C ASN A 392 -26.86 -34.33 -2.19
N ARG A 393 -27.45 -33.14 -2.09
CA ARG A 393 -27.93 -32.40 -3.26
C ARG A 393 -26.79 -31.89 -4.13
N THR A 394 -25.67 -31.47 -3.54
CA THR A 394 -24.44 -31.19 -4.32
C THR A 394 -24.00 -32.40 -5.13
N TRP A 395 -24.02 -33.60 -4.53
CA TRP A 395 -23.62 -34.84 -5.21
C TRP A 395 -24.54 -35.19 -6.38
N GLU A 396 -25.85 -34.96 -6.26
CA GLU A 396 -26.79 -35.20 -7.35
C GLU A 396 -26.64 -34.20 -8.49
N ILE A 397 -26.41 -32.93 -8.16
CA ILE A 397 -26.10 -31.88 -9.16
C ILE A 397 -24.79 -32.19 -9.86
N GLU A 398 -23.76 -32.63 -9.12
CA GLU A 398 -22.49 -33.04 -9.71
C GLU A 398 -22.64 -34.29 -10.59
N LYS A 399 -23.47 -35.26 -10.24
CA LYS A 399 -23.76 -36.40 -11.16
C LYS A 399 -24.49 -35.95 -12.42
N ARG A 400 -25.39 -34.98 -12.32
CA ARG A 400 -26.12 -34.43 -13.47
C ARG A 400 -25.18 -33.76 -14.47
N TYR A 401 -24.21 -33.00 -13.98
CA TYR A 401 -23.32 -32.19 -14.83
C TYR A 401 -21.93 -32.79 -15.04
N THR A 402 -21.53 -33.75 -14.21
CA THR A 402 -20.20 -34.37 -14.11
C THR A 402 -19.10 -33.43 -13.63
N THR A 403 -18.21 -33.95 -12.79
CA THR A 403 -17.00 -33.24 -12.31
C THR A 403 -16.12 -32.76 -13.47
N VAL A 404 -16.02 -33.56 -14.54
CA VAL A 404 -15.24 -33.20 -15.74
C VAL A 404 -15.74 -31.92 -16.38
N ASN A 405 -17.06 -31.76 -16.55
CA ASN A 405 -17.60 -30.55 -17.14
C ASN A 405 -17.50 -29.35 -16.20
N LEU A 406 -17.60 -29.56 -14.88
CA LEU A 406 -17.44 -28.48 -13.90
C LEU A 406 -16.01 -27.96 -13.87
N ASN A 407 -15.00 -28.83 -13.82
CA ASN A 407 -13.59 -28.41 -13.90
C ASN A 407 -13.29 -27.77 -15.27
N ASN A 408 -13.76 -28.37 -16.38
CA ASN A 408 -13.62 -27.74 -17.70
C ASN A 408 -14.31 -26.36 -17.78
N TYR A 409 -15.42 -26.16 -17.08
CA TYR A 409 -16.09 -24.87 -17.04
C TYR A 409 -15.26 -23.84 -16.27
N ALA A 410 -14.73 -24.21 -15.10
CA ALA A 410 -13.80 -23.37 -14.34
C ALA A 410 -12.57 -23.00 -15.17
N ASP A 411 -11.86 -23.99 -15.72
CA ASP A 411 -10.59 -23.80 -16.41
C ASP A 411 -10.75 -23.07 -17.76
N VAL A 412 -11.70 -23.50 -18.59
CA VAL A 412 -11.76 -23.10 -20.00
C VAL A 412 -12.77 -21.99 -20.25
N THR A 413 -13.92 -22.03 -19.56
CA THR A 413 -14.99 -21.05 -19.80
C THR A 413 -14.83 -19.82 -18.94
N LEU A 414 -14.49 -20.02 -17.66
CA LEU A 414 -14.42 -18.95 -16.67
C LEU A 414 -12.99 -18.44 -16.44
N GLY A 415 -11.97 -19.21 -16.83
CA GLY A 415 -10.56 -18.85 -16.67
C GLY A 415 -10.09 -18.85 -15.20
N LEU A 416 -10.67 -19.71 -14.37
CA LEU A 416 -10.35 -19.82 -12.93
C LEU A 416 -9.17 -20.78 -12.74
N THR A 417 -7.96 -20.27 -12.58
CA THR A 417 -6.72 -21.07 -12.71
C THR A 417 -6.37 -21.90 -11.49
N GLU A 418 -6.91 -21.57 -10.33
CA GLU A 418 -6.66 -22.25 -9.04
C GLU A 418 -7.87 -23.08 -8.58
N THR A 419 -8.90 -23.23 -9.43
CA THR A 419 -10.17 -23.88 -9.08
C THR A 419 -10.21 -25.31 -9.57
N GLN A 420 -10.26 -26.28 -8.65
CA GLN A 420 -10.40 -27.70 -9.00
C GLN A 420 -11.28 -28.47 -8.02
N ILE A 421 -12.22 -29.24 -8.57
CA ILE A 421 -12.91 -30.31 -7.84
C ILE A 421 -12.06 -31.58 -7.96
N ASN A 422 -11.31 -31.87 -6.92
CA ASN A 422 -10.41 -33.01 -6.78
C ASN A 422 -11.05 -34.17 -6.01
N HIS A 423 -12.02 -33.88 -5.16
CA HIS A 423 -12.79 -34.87 -4.43
C HIS A 423 -14.23 -34.41 -4.18
N ARG A 424 -15.07 -35.38 -3.83
CA ARG A 424 -16.50 -35.17 -3.52
C ARG A 424 -16.67 -34.11 -2.43
N LEU A 425 -17.39 -33.03 -2.75
CA LEU A 425 -17.76 -32.01 -1.77
C LEU A 425 -18.63 -32.62 -0.66
N GLY A 426 -18.40 -32.21 0.58
CA GLY A 426 -19.04 -32.77 1.77
C GLY A 426 -18.29 -33.92 2.43
N CYS A 427 -17.30 -34.49 1.74
CA CYS A 427 -16.41 -35.50 2.31
C CYS A 427 -15.15 -34.84 2.88
N LEU A 428 -14.92 -35.05 4.17
CA LEU A 428 -13.77 -34.50 4.89
C LEU A 428 -12.46 -35.10 4.36
N CYS A 429 -11.38 -34.33 4.45
CA CYS A 429 -10.02 -34.83 4.26
C CYS A 429 -9.72 -35.44 2.87
N GLY A 430 -10.30 -34.91 1.80
CA GLY A 430 -9.93 -35.34 0.46
C GLY A 430 -8.45 -35.07 0.18
N ASN A 431 -7.79 -35.98 -0.55
CA ASN A 431 -6.40 -35.83 -0.95
C ASN A 431 -6.24 -36.26 -2.43
N PRO A 432 -5.90 -35.34 -3.36
CA PRO A 432 -5.66 -33.91 -3.12
C PRO A 432 -6.93 -33.17 -2.65
N PHE A 433 -6.76 -32.05 -1.94
CA PHE A 433 -7.85 -31.15 -1.54
C PHE A 433 -8.53 -30.54 -2.76
N ASN A 434 -9.79 -30.16 -2.63
CA ASN A 434 -10.38 -29.23 -3.59
C ASN A 434 -9.65 -27.89 -3.48
N THR A 435 -9.55 -27.14 -4.58
CA THR A 435 -8.84 -25.86 -4.58
C THR A 435 -9.72 -24.74 -5.10
N PHE A 436 -9.50 -23.55 -4.54
CA PHE A 436 -10.04 -22.27 -4.99
C PHE A 436 -9.08 -21.17 -4.53
N SER A 437 -9.17 -19.98 -5.11
CA SER A 437 -8.43 -18.79 -4.67
C SER A 437 -9.38 -17.61 -4.49
N CYS A 438 -8.94 -16.54 -3.83
CA CYS A 438 -9.77 -15.33 -3.72
C CYS A 438 -9.91 -14.64 -5.08
N VAL A 439 -8.87 -14.69 -5.92
CA VAL A 439 -8.92 -14.22 -7.31
C VAL A 439 -9.99 -14.96 -8.11
N ASP A 440 -10.00 -16.29 -8.06
CA ASP A 440 -10.98 -17.09 -8.79
C ASP A 440 -12.40 -16.88 -8.26
N ALA A 441 -12.55 -16.80 -6.94
CA ALA A 441 -13.84 -16.57 -6.31
C ALA A 441 -14.44 -15.21 -6.70
N THR A 442 -13.66 -14.13 -6.57
CA THR A 442 -14.11 -12.79 -6.93
C THR A 442 -14.35 -12.65 -8.43
N SER A 443 -13.54 -13.29 -9.28
CA SER A 443 -13.75 -13.37 -10.73
C SER A 443 -15.06 -14.08 -11.10
N LEU A 444 -15.34 -15.24 -10.50
CA LEU A 444 -16.59 -15.97 -10.72
C LEU A 444 -17.80 -15.11 -10.37
N TYR A 445 -17.82 -14.50 -9.18
CA TYR A 445 -18.90 -13.61 -8.76
C TYR A 445 -19.01 -12.36 -9.64
N GLU A 446 -17.90 -11.85 -10.16
CA GLU A 446 -17.89 -10.66 -11.02
C GLU A 446 -18.50 -10.98 -12.39
N GLN A 447 -18.14 -12.13 -12.97
CA GLN A 447 -18.71 -12.58 -14.24
C GLN A 447 -20.22 -12.84 -14.15
N ILE A 448 -20.71 -13.23 -12.97
CA ILE A 448 -22.16 -13.29 -12.67
C ILE A 448 -22.75 -11.88 -12.61
N ALA A 449 -22.19 -11.00 -11.76
CA ALA A 449 -22.74 -9.68 -11.47
C ALA A 449 -22.72 -8.72 -12.68
N ASN A 450 -21.63 -8.73 -13.46
CA ASN A 450 -21.51 -7.85 -14.64
C ASN A 450 -22.31 -8.38 -15.86
N GLY A 451 -22.97 -9.54 -15.74
CA GLY A 451 -23.77 -10.15 -16.79
C GLY A 451 -22.98 -10.80 -17.93
N SER A 452 -21.70 -11.07 -17.74
CA SER A 452 -20.87 -11.79 -18.73
C SER A 452 -21.32 -13.24 -18.92
N LEU A 453 -21.85 -13.90 -17.88
CA LEU A 453 -22.34 -15.27 -17.99
C LEU A 453 -23.79 -15.35 -18.48
N PHE A 454 -24.68 -14.57 -17.88
CA PHE A 454 -26.10 -14.57 -18.23
C PHE A 454 -26.80 -13.26 -17.82
N ALA A 455 -27.97 -13.02 -18.43
CA ALA A 455 -28.77 -11.82 -18.25
C ALA A 455 -29.27 -11.63 -16.79
N GLN A 456 -29.60 -10.39 -16.43
CA GLN A 456 -29.99 -9.97 -15.07
C GLN A 456 -31.01 -10.89 -14.40
N ASN A 457 -32.05 -11.32 -15.11
CA ASN A 457 -33.09 -12.19 -14.54
C ASN A 457 -32.52 -13.53 -14.03
N TRP A 458 -31.46 -14.04 -14.65
CA TRP A 458 -30.77 -15.26 -14.21
C TRP A 458 -29.79 -15.00 -13.08
N GLN A 459 -29.20 -13.80 -13.00
CA GLN A 459 -28.42 -13.35 -11.85
C GLN A 459 -29.31 -13.27 -10.61
N ASP A 460 -30.43 -12.57 -10.72
CA ASP A 460 -31.43 -12.47 -9.65
C ASP A 460 -31.92 -13.86 -9.25
N THR A 461 -32.13 -14.76 -10.21
CA THR A 461 -32.53 -16.15 -9.93
C THR A 461 -31.45 -16.90 -9.13
N LEU A 462 -30.17 -16.77 -9.49
CA LEU A 462 -29.07 -17.40 -8.76
C LEU A 462 -28.97 -16.83 -7.35
N TYR A 463 -28.98 -15.51 -7.19
CA TYR A 463 -28.88 -14.87 -5.87
C TYR A 463 -30.04 -15.28 -4.95
N ASN A 464 -31.28 -15.34 -5.47
CA ASN A 464 -32.45 -15.83 -4.73
C ASN A 464 -32.40 -17.33 -4.37
N LEU A 465 -31.49 -18.10 -4.97
CA LEU A 465 -31.25 -19.50 -4.61
C LEU A 465 -30.10 -19.65 -3.62
N MET A 466 -29.31 -18.58 -3.41
CA MET A 466 -28.21 -18.54 -2.46
C MET A 466 -28.70 -18.15 -1.08
N LEU A 467 -27.79 -18.12 -0.10
CA LEU A 467 -28.04 -17.35 1.10
C LEU A 467 -28.00 -15.87 0.70
N ASP A 468 -29.12 -15.16 0.85
CA ASP A 468 -29.23 -13.76 0.46
C ASP A 468 -30.05 -12.91 1.44
N LEU A 469 -29.80 -11.59 1.38
CA LEU A 469 -30.39 -10.61 2.28
C LEU A 469 -31.89 -10.38 2.03
N ASP A 470 -32.36 -10.51 0.79
CA ASP A 470 -33.77 -10.22 0.43
C ASP A 470 -34.70 -11.32 0.97
N GLU A 471 -34.26 -12.59 0.93
CA GLU A 471 -35.02 -13.72 1.44
C GLU A 471 -34.91 -13.88 2.96
N GLN A 472 -33.70 -13.69 3.53
CA GLN A 472 -33.42 -14.04 4.94
C GLN A 472 -33.37 -12.82 5.87
N GLY A 473 -33.17 -11.62 5.33
CA GLY A 473 -32.94 -10.41 6.10
C GLY A 473 -31.65 -10.42 6.94
N TYR A 474 -31.48 -9.40 7.77
CA TYR A 474 -30.26 -9.19 8.57
C TYR A 474 -30.03 -10.20 9.70
N GLY A 475 -31.01 -11.06 10.02
CA GLY A 475 -30.86 -12.07 11.08
C GLY A 475 -29.77 -13.10 10.76
N THR A 476 -29.59 -13.41 9.47
CA THR A 476 -28.57 -14.33 8.97
C THR A 476 -27.22 -13.63 8.69
N TYR A 477 -27.23 -12.29 8.59
CA TYR A 477 -26.05 -11.44 8.40
C TYR A 477 -25.85 -10.46 9.57
N PRO A 478 -25.68 -10.96 10.81
CA PRO A 478 -25.63 -10.12 12.00
C PRO A 478 -24.44 -9.15 11.98
N THR A 479 -23.29 -9.56 11.43
CA THR A 479 -22.08 -8.75 11.31
C THR A 479 -22.24 -7.61 10.29
N LEU A 480 -22.92 -7.81 9.15
CA LEU A 480 -23.27 -6.70 8.24
C LEU A 480 -24.12 -5.65 8.96
N SER A 481 -25.11 -6.11 9.74
CA SER A 481 -25.96 -5.22 10.53
C SER A 481 -25.16 -4.43 11.56
N VAL A 482 -24.15 -5.05 12.19
CA VAL A 482 -23.24 -4.39 13.13
C VAL A 482 -22.38 -3.34 12.42
N VAL A 483 -21.78 -3.66 11.27
CA VAL A 483 -20.97 -2.71 10.49
C VAL A 483 -21.81 -1.49 10.11
N ILE A 484 -23.00 -1.69 9.53
CA ILE A 484 -23.90 -0.59 9.15
C ILE A 484 -24.25 0.29 10.36
N ASN A 485 -24.57 -0.31 11.51
CA ASN A 485 -24.90 0.48 12.70
C ASN A 485 -23.71 1.26 13.25
N GLN A 486 -22.52 0.66 13.25
CA GLN A 486 -21.30 1.33 13.72
C GLN A 486 -20.93 2.51 12.84
N GLU A 487 -20.98 2.33 11.51
CA GLU A 487 -20.67 3.41 10.57
C GLU A 487 -21.78 4.47 10.53
N ALA A 488 -23.06 4.09 10.62
CA ALA A 488 -24.16 5.04 10.67
C ALA A 488 -24.15 5.89 11.96
N ALA A 489 -23.62 5.36 13.07
CA ALA A 489 -23.45 6.13 14.30
C ALA A 489 -22.43 7.28 14.16
N LEU A 490 -21.66 7.33 13.07
CA LEU A 490 -20.73 8.40 12.73
C LEU A 490 -21.34 9.43 11.75
N THR A 491 -22.64 9.31 11.45
CA THR A 491 -23.39 10.19 10.52
C THR A 491 -24.58 10.83 11.22
N ASP A 492 -25.24 11.80 10.57
CA ASP A 492 -26.49 12.41 11.07
C ASP A 492 -27.76 11.70 10.57
N LEU A 493 -27.62 10.48 10.03
CA LEU A 493 -28.72 9.68 9.50
C LEU A 493 -29.80 9.41 10.55
N THR A 494 -31.05 9.68 10.17
CA THR A 494 -32.22 9.29 10.95
C THR A 494 -32.42 7.77 10.95
N PRO A 495 -33.14 7.21 11.95
CA PRO A 495 -33.52 5.80 11.93
C PRO A 495 -34.28 5.37 10.65
N SER A 496 -35.02 6.30 10.03
CA SER A 496 -35.69 6.04 8.75
C SER A 496 -34.71 5.91 7.60
N GLU A 497 -33.72 6.80 7.50
CA GLU A 497 -32.71 6.72 6.44
C GLU A 497 -31.82 5.49 6.59
N ILE A 498 -31.47 5.10 7.83
CA ILE A 498 -30.76 3.84 8.08
C ILE A 498 -31.62 2.65 7.66
N SER A 499 -32.94 2.70 7.93
CA SER A 499 -33.88 1.66 7.47
C SER A 499 -33.97 1.60 5.95
N ASP A 500 -33.99 2.74 5.27
CA ASP A 500 -34.06 2.79 3.81
C ASP A 500 -32.74 2.35 3.17
N PHE A 501 -31.59 2.72 3.73
CA PHE A 501 -30.27 2.21 3.34
C PHE A 501 -30.25 0.69 3.44
N ARG A 502 -30.75 0.16 4.57
CA ARG A 502 -30.83 -1.29 4.80
C ARG A 502 -31.73 -2.00 3.79
N ALA A 503 -32.86 -1.39 3.43
CA ALA A 503 -33.76 -1.94 2.43
C ALA A 503 -33.17 -1.90 1.00
N ALA A 504 -32.20 -1.01 0.74
CA ALA A 504 -31.53 -0.89 -0.55
C ALA A 504 -30.25 -1.73 -0.67
N MET A 505 -29.67 -2.17 0.45
CA MET A 505 -28.52 -3.07 0.48
C MET A 505 -28.92 -4.44 -0.06
N ARG A 506 -28.05 -5.07 -0.86
CA ARG A 506 -28.19 -6.48 -1.25
C ARG A 506 -26.91 -7.23 -0.94
N PHE A 507 -27.03 -8.49 -0.55
CA PHE A 507 -25.90 -9.34 -0.22
C PHE A 507 -26.29 -10.79 -0.50
N ALA A 508 -25.45 -11.53 -1.22
CA ALA A 508 -25.63 -12.95 -1.47
C ALA A 508 -24.29 -13.68 -1.39
N ASN A 509 -24.22 -14.78 -0.65
CA ASN A 509 -22.95 -15.47 -0.41
C ASN A 509 -23.09 -17.00 -0.30
N LYS A 510 -21.93 -17.67 -0.33
CA LYS A 510 -21.78 -19.07 0.04
C LYS A 510 -20.57 -19.26 0.93
N GLY A 511 -20.83 -19.62 2.19
CA GLY A 511 -19.79 -20.07 3.12
C GLY A 511 -19.40 -21.54 2.93
N GLY A 512 -18.21 -21.90 3.39
CA GLY A 512 -17.72 -23.26 3.49
C GLY A 512 -17.01 -23.51 4.81
N GLY A 513 -17.05 -24.74 5.31
CA GLY A 513 -16.07 -25.14 6.29
C GLY A 513 -16.21 -26.55 6.82
N TYR A 514 -15.08 -27.08 7.26
CA TYR A 514 -14.97 -28.37 7.93
C TYR A 514 -13.67 -28.49 8.72
N SER A 515 -13.49 -29.60 9.43
CA SER A 515 -12.24 -29.95 10.11
C SER A 515 -11.62 -31.23 9.53
N CYS A 516 -10.30 -31.30 9.43
CA CYS A 516 -9.57 -32.49 9.04
C CYS A 516 -8.28 -32.65 9.85
N GLY A 517 -8.04 -33.82 10.45
CA GLY A 517 -6.76 -34.09 11.12
C GLY A 517 -6.41 -33.14 12.28
N GLY A 518 -7.41 -32.49 12.89
CA GLY A 518 -7.21 -31.49 13.94
C GLY A 518 -7.10 -30.04 13.45
N THR A 519 -7.11 -29.80 12.14
CA THR A 519 -7.14 -28.46 11.55
C THR A 519 -8.53 -28.10 11.02
N TYR A 520 -8.78 -26.80 10.86
CA TYR A 520 -10.04 -26.21 10.41
C TYR A 520 -9.84 -25.39 9.14
N TYR A 521 -10.82 -25.50 8.25
CA TYR A 521 -10.89 -24.80 6.97
C TYR A 521 -12.20 -24.03 6.95
N ARG A 522 -12.14 -22.72 6.79
CA ARG A 522 -13.29 -21.81 6.89
C ARG A 522 -13.19 -20.79 5.78
N THR A 523 -14.24 -20.68 4.97
CA THR A 523 -14.21 -19.88 3.75
C THR A 523 -15.55 -19.20 3.54
N ASP A 524 -15.54 -18.05 2.87
CA ASP A 524 -16.75 -17.41 2.41
C ASP A 524 -16.48 -16.58 1.17
N GLY A 525 -17.45 -16.50 0.27
CA GLY A 525 -17.40 -15.61 -0.88
C GLY A 525 -18.79 -15.25 -1.35
N GLY A 526 -18.89 -14.12 -2.03
CA GLY A 526 -20.18 -13.58 -2.41
C GLY A 526 -20.12 -12.30 -3.22
N TRP A 527 -21.30 -11.71 -3.34
CA TRP A 527 -21.56 -10.45 -4.00
C TRP A 527 -22.37 -9.53 -3.08
N ALA A 528 -22.11 -8.23 -3.16
CA ALA A 528 -22.83 -7.20 -2.43
C ALA A 528 -23.15 -6.02 -3.35
N SER A 529 -24.37 -5.49 -3.24
CA SER A 529 -24.78 -4.21 -3.84
C SER A 529 -24.89 -3.18 -2.73
N VAL A 530 -23.91 -2.27 -2.66
CA VAL A 530 -23.86 -1.20 -1.66
C VAL A 530 -24.58 0.01 -2.23
N PRO A 531 -25.65 0.52 -1.58
CA PRO A 531 -26.51 1.52 -2.18
C PRO A 531 -25.92 2.91 -1.98
N PHE A 532 -25.34 3.52 -3.01
CA PHE A 532 -24.95 4.94 -2.95
C PHE A 532 -26.12 5.81 -3.38
N LYS A 533 -26.24 7.01 -2.81
CA LYS A 533 -27.19 8.04 -3.27
C LYS A 533 -26.44 9.09 -4.08
N VAL A 534 -26.98 9.42 -5.24
CA VAL A 534 -26.46 10.47 -6.11
C VAL A 534 -27.55 11.47 -6.45
N LEU A 535 -27.19 12.75 -6.52
CA LEU A 535 -28.10 13.78 -6.97
C LEU A 535 -28.20 13.74 -8.49
N PHE A 536 -29.37 13.36 -9.01
CA PHE A 536 -29.64 13.31 -10.43
C PHE A 536 -30.86 14.17 -10.76
N LEU A 537 -30.67 15.18 -11.62
CA LEU A 537 -31.73 16.11 -12.04
C LEU A 537 -32.54 16.72 -10.87
N GLY A 538 -31.86 17.06 -9.77
CA GLY A 538 -32.49 17.69 -8.60
C GLY A 538 -33.23 16.73 -7.67
N SER A 539 -33.13 15.41 -7.88
CA SER A 539 -33.65 14.39 -6.97
C SER A 539 -32.57 13.38 -6.61
N TYR A 540 -32.56 12.91 -5.36
CA TYR A 540 -31.66 11.83 -4.96
C TYR A 540 -32.20 10.50 -5.49
N ILE A 541 -31.34 9.78 -6.21
CA ILE A 541 -31.61 8.41 -6.66
C ILE A 541 -30.58 7.45 -6.04
N VAL A 542 -30.98 6.21 -5.83
CA VAL A 542 -30.04 5.15 -5.45
C VAL A 542 -29.33 4.67 -6.70
N SER A 543 -28.01 4.78 -6.70
CA SER A 543 -27.10 4.29 -7.74
C SER A 543 -26.10 3.35 -7.06
N PRO A 544 -26.43 2.06 -6.92
CA PRO A 544 -25.58 1.14 -6.17
C PRO A 544 -24.21 0.95 -6.83
N ARG A 545 -23.21 0.62 -6.01
CA ARG A 545 -21.92 0.07 -6.45
C ARG A 545 -21.86 -1.37 -6.01
N GLU A 546 -21.44 -2.24 -6.91
CA GLU A 546 -21.42 -3.68 -6.69
C GLU A 546 -20.01 -4.16 -6.41
N TYR A 547 -19.89 -5.14 -5.52
CA TYR A 547 -18.63 -5.67 -5.04
C TYR A 547 -18.69 -7.19 -4.98
N THR A 548 -17.57 -7.83 -5.27
CA THR A 548 -17.36 -9.26 -5.06
C THR A 548 -16.27 -9.47 -4.03
N LEU A 549 -16.43 -10.51 -3.22
CA LEU A 549 -15.56 -10.74 -2.08
C LEU A 549 -15.27 -12.22 -1.87
N ALA A 550 -14.11 -12.49 -1.27
CA ALA A 550 -13.73 -13.80 -0.78
C ALA A 550 -12.89 -13.65 0.49
N THR A 551 -13.01 -14.61 1.41
CA THR A 551 -12.24 -14.69 2.65
C THR A 551 -11.95 -16.15 2.97
N PHE A 552 -10.77 -16.45 3.53
CA PHE A 552 -10.44 -17.80 3.96
C PHE A 552 -9.58 -17.85 5.23
N VAL A 553 -9.70 -18.96 5.93
CA VAL A 553 -8.75 -19.50 6.91
C VAL A 553 -8.50 -20.96 6.53
N HIS A 554 -7.23 -21.32 6.39
CA HIS A 554 -6.78 -22.61 5.91
C HIS A 554 -5.85 -23.28 6.93
N ALA A 555 -6.21 -24.49 7.35
CA ALA A 555 -5.42 -25.34 8.23
C ALA A 555 -5.07 -24.72 9.61
N ASN A 556 -5.99 -23.97 10.21
CA ASN A 556 -5.83 -23.44 11.58
C ASN A 556 -6.17 -24.52 12.62
N ASN A 557 -5.53 -24.55 13.78
CA ASN A 557 -5.73 -25.59 14.80
C ASN A 557 -6.88 -25.32 15.78
N ASP A 558 -7.56 -24.17 15.69
CA ASP A 558 -8.63 -23.76 16.60
C ASP A 558 -9.98 -23.49 15.89
N SER A 559 -11.03 -24.15 16.38
CA SER A 559 -12.37 -24.08 15.78
C SER A 559 -13.08 -22.73 15.94
N VAL A 560 -12.65 -21.92 16.91
CA VAL A 560 -13.24 -20.62 17.26
C VAL A 560 -12.49 -19.52 16.52
N GLU A 561 -11.15 -19.54 16.57
CA GLU A 561 -10.29 -18.59 15.86
C GLU A 561 -10.60 -18.59 14.36
N SER A 562 -10.65 -19.78 13.75
CA SER A 562 -10.89 -19.94 12.32
C SER A 562 -12.23 -19.37 11.82
N GLN A 563 -13.22 -19.16 12.70
CA GLN A 563 -14.51 -18.56 12.31
C GLN A 563 -14.40 -17.08 11.92
N VAL A 564 -13.25 -16.44 12.13
CA VAL A 564 -13.03 -15.05 11.68
C VAL A 564 -13.29 -14.86 10.19
N ALA A 565 -13.01 -15.87 9.35
CA ALA A 565 -13.35 -15.85 7.92
C ALA A 565 -14.83 -15.49 7.68
N TYR A 566 -15.75 -16.10 8.43
CA TYR A 566 -17.18 -15.84 8.26
C TYR A 566 -17.60 -14.42 8.62
N ARG A 567 -16.89 -13.76 9.53
CA ARG A 567 -17.20 -12.39 9.96
C ARG A 567 -16.46 -11.35 9.11
N ALA A 568 -15.32 -11.74 8.54
CA ALA A 568 -14.51 -10.92 7.67
C ALA A 568 -15.25 -10.57 6.38
N LYS A 569 -16.13 -11.45 5.88
CA LYS A 569 -16.89 -11.22 4.64
C LYS A 569 -17.78 -9.98 4.65
N GLU A 570 -18.31 -9.58 5.81
CA GLU A 570 -19.07 -8.33 5.94
C GLU A 570 -18.17 -7.16 6.37
N GLU A 571 -17.18 -7.43 7.22
CA GLU A 571 -16.22 -6.44 7.72
C GLU A 571 -15.35 -5.82 6.61
N ILE A 572 -15.07 -6.59 5.55
CA ILE A 572 -14.27 -6.13 4.41
C ILE A 572 -14.95 -4.98 3.65
N LEU A 573 -16.28 -4.84 3.74
CA LEU A 573 -17.06 -3.78 3.08
C LEU A 573 -17.16 -2.48 3.89
N ARG A 574 -16.55 -2.40 5.08
CA ARG A 574 -16.77 -1.29 6.04
C ARG A 574 -16.54 0.08 5.41
N GLU A 575 -15.45 0.28 4.68
CA GLU A 575 -15.12 1.54 4.02
C GLU A 575 -16.15 1.92 2.95
N GLN A 576 -16.61 0.94 2.16
CA GLN A 576 -17.61 1.17 1.12
C GLN A 576 -18.98 1.46 1.72
N ILE A 577 -19.33 0.80 2.83
CA ILE A 577 -20.54 1.06 3.60
C ILE A 577 -20.49 2.45 4.23
N ARG A 578 -19.35 2.86 4.80
CA ARG A 578 -19.15 4.22 5.33
C ARG A 578 -19.38 5.28 4.25
N GLU A 579 -18.67 5.16 3.12
CA GLU A 579 -18.81 6.11 1.99
C GLU A 579 -20.26 6.14 1.47
N ALA A 580 -20.92 4.99 1.41
CA ALA A 580 -22.31 4.92 1.00
C ALA A 580 -23.24 5.59 2.02
N LEU A 581 -23.11 5.34 3.31
CA LEU A 581 -23.92 5.97 4.36
C LEU A 581 -23.77 7.50 4.35
N GLU A 582 -22.55 8.02 4.12
CA GLU A 582 -22.32 9.45 3.94
C GLU A 582 -23.11 10.05 2.77
N SER A 583 -23.31 9.28 1.69
CA SER A 583 -24.15 9.72 0.56
C SER A 583 -25.65 9.72 0.87
N TRP A 584 -26.08 9.02 1.92
CA TRP A 584 -27.47 8.94 2.36
C TRP A 584 -27.88 10.02 3.33
N ASP A 585 -26.91 10.74 3.89
CA ASP A 585 -27.14 11.79 4.86
C ASP A 585 -27.87 12.96 4.20
N THR A 586 -29.20 12.97 4.29
CA THR A 586 -30.03 14.05 3.73
C THR A 586 -30.10 15.26 4.67
N ALA A 587 -29.52 15.19 5.87
CA ALA A 587 -29.35 16.31 6.79
C ALA A 587 -28.25 17.24 6.27
N CYS A 588 -28.57 17.94 5.20
CA CYS A 588 -27.65 18.88 4.61
C CYS A 588 -27.71 20.20 5.40
N SER A 589 -26.70 20.41 6.24
CA SER A 589 -26.40 21.72 6.82
C SER A 589 -25.59 22.55 5.82
N THR A 590 -25.80 23.86 5.81
CA THR A 590 -24.80 24.77 5.22
C THR A 590 -23.46 24.43 5.89
N PRO A 591 -22.38 24.15 5.13
CA PRO A 591 -21.08 23.90 5.73
C PRO A 591 -20.72 25.09 6.63
N THR A 592 -19.98 24.85 7.70
CA THR A 592 -19.44 25.93 8.52
C THR A 592 -17.96 25.65 8.66
N ILE A 593 -17.13 26.55 8.14
CA ILE A 593 -15.69 26.43 8.23
C ILE A 593 -15.32 26.72 9.70
N SER A 594 -14.75 25.73 10.38
CA SER A 594 -14.24 25.84 11.75
C SER A 594 -12.76 26.14 11.81
N ASN A 595 -12.03 25.77 10.76
CA ASN A 595 -10.62 26.04 10.64
C ASN A 595 -10.38 26.80 9.34
N GLU A 596 -9.98 28.05 9.49
CA GLU A 596 -9.66 28.96 8.40
C GLU A 596 -8.23 28.69 7.88
N PRO A 597 -7.92 29.04 6.63
CA PRO A 597 -6.56 28.90 6.13
C PRO A 597 -5.63 29.92 6.79
N ASP A 598 -4.47 29.45 7.24
CA ASP A 598 -3.45 30.32 7.84
C ASP A 598 -2.71 31.12 6.77
N SER A 599 -2.38 32.38 7.07
CA SER A 599 -1.48 33.17 6.22
C SER A 599 -0.04 32.71 6.40
N ILE A 600 0.71 32.65 5.29
CA ILE A 600 2.11 32.23 5.27
C ILE A 600 2.95 33.45 4.89
N SER A 601 3.81 33.87 5.81
CA SER A 601 4.71 35.01 5.63
C SER A 601 6.16 34.57 5.40
N ASN A 602 6.90 35.30 4.58
CA ASN A 602 8.33 35.08 4.30
C ASN A 602 8.67 33.65 3.86
N ALA A 603 7.82 33.01 3.02
CA ALA A 603 8.12 31.69 2.48
C ALA A 603 9.29 31.77 1.48
N LEU A 604 10.27 30.88 1.54
CA LEU A 604 11.43 30.94 0.65
C LEU A 604 11.05 30.54 -0.79
N PRO A 605 11.56 31.21 -1.83
CA PRO A 605 11.39 30.80 -3.22
C PRO A 605 11.81 29.34 -3.44
N GLY A 606 11.07 28.63 -4.27
CA GLY A 606 11.28 27.21 -4.56
C GLY A 606 10.75 26.25 -3.48
N THR A 607 10.16 26.75 -2.39
CA THR A 607 9.47 25.90 -1.41
C THR A 607 8.04 25.59 -1.81
N ASN A 608 7.43 24.62 -1.14
CA ASN A 608 6.02 24.28 -1.33
C ASN A 608 5.23 24.81 -0.13
N VAL A 609 4.04 25.35 -0.38
CA VAL A 609 3.14 25.85 0.66
C VAL A 609 1.74 25.26 0.48
N SER A 610 1.02 25.13 1.59
CA SER A 610 -0.34 24.63 1.58
C SER A 610 -1.28 25.49 2.40
N PHE A 611 -2.51 25.61 1.90
CA PHE A 611 -3.63 26.22 2.63
C PHE A 611 -4.68 25.14 2.86
N SER A 612 -5.24 25.09 4.07
CA SER A 612 -6.26 24.10 4.41
C SER A 612 -7.47 24.74 5.07
N VAL A 613 -8.63 24.10 4.92
CA VAL A 613 -9.85 24.43 5.63
C VAL A 613 -10.41 23.22 6.36
N GLY A 614 -10.97 23.43 7.55
CA GLY A 614 -11.65 22.41 8.35
C GLY A 614 -13.10 22.81 8.63
N LEU A 615 -13.99 21.83 8.85
CA LEU A 615 -15.42 22.05 9.05
C LEU A 615 -15.86 21.77 10.49
N ALA A 616 -16.76 22.62 11.03
CA ALA A 616 -17.34 22.53 12.38
C ALA A 616 -18.39 21.42 12.49
N VAL A 617 -19.04 21.12 11.38
CA VAL A 617 -20.10 20.11 11.20
C VAL A 617 -19.87 19.45 9.84
N GLY A 618 -20.04 18.14 9.73
CA GLY A 618 -20.27 17.51 8.43
C GLY A 618 -19.77 16.08 8.28
N ALA A 619 -20.72 15.16 8.18
CA ALA A 619 -20.67 14.14 7.13
C ALA A 619 -21.52 14.61 5.92
N GLY A 620 -21.28 14.04 4.74
CA GLY A 620 -22.01 14.33 3.50
C GLY A 620 -21.17 14.96 2.38
N SER A 621 -21.58 14.77 1.12
CA SER A 621 -20.86 15.27 -0.07
C SER A 621 -20.68 16.80 -0.02
N ARG A 622 -19.43 17.24 -0.19
CA ARG A 622 -19.03 18.66 -0.30
C ARG A 622 -18.20 18.85 -1.55
N THR A 623 -18.33 20.01 -2.17
CA THR A 623 -17.41 20.46 -3.21
C THR A 623 -16.59 21.63 -2.69
N TYR A 624 -15.30 21.61 -3.00
CA TYR A 624 -14.37 22.67 -2.65
C TYR A 624 -13.98 23.40 -3.92
N GLN A 625 -13.74 24.70 -3.80
CA GLN A 625 -13.20 25.52 -4.88
C GLN A 625 -12.28 26.59 -4.29
N TRP A 626 -10.98 26.45 -4.53
CA TRP A 626 -10.00 27.47 -4.20
C TRP A 626 -10.03 28.63 -5.21
N GLN A 627 -9.83 29.84 -4.70
CA GLN A 627 -9.81 31.09 -5.44
C GLN A 627 -8.60 31.93 -5.04
N THR A 628 -8.03 32.65 -6.00
CA THR A 628 -7.01 33.68 -5.78
C THR A 628 -7.55 35.07 -6.11
N LEU A 629 -7.03 36.10 -5.45
CA LEU A 629 -7.42 37.49 -5.69
C LEU A 629 -6.61 38.08 -6.85
N SER A 630 -7.28 38.44 -7.94
CA SER A 630 -6.69 39.16 -9.08
C SER A 630 -7.29 40.56 -9.18
N GLY A 631 -6.49 41.59 -8.90
CA GLY A 631 -6.94 42.97 -8.76
C GLY A 631 -7.92 43.12 -7.59
N ILE A 632 -9.21 43.28 -7.89
CA ILE A 632 -10.29 43.34 -6.87
C ILE A 632 -11.23 42.13 -6.90
N ASN A 633 -11.02 41.20 -7.85
CA ASN A 633 -11.93 40.09 -8.10
C ASN A 633 -11.31 38.76 -7.66
N TRP A 634 -12.13 37.88 -7.07
CA TRP A 634 -11.75 36.50 -6.79
C TRP A 634 -11.96 35.63 -8.02
N VAL A 635 -10.93 34.88 -8.41
CA VAL A 635 -10.93 34.03 -9.60
C VAL A 635 -10.73 32.58 -9.19
N ASN A 636 -11.54 31.67 -9.74
CA ASN A 636 -11.37 30.23 -9.52
C ASN A 636 -10.03 29.78 -10.06
N MET A 637 -9.26 29.08 -9.23
CA MET A 637 -8.02 28.45 -9.64
C MET A 637 -8.35 27.17 -10.43
N THR A 638 -7.36 26.65 -11.14
CA THR A 638 -7.38 25.35 -11.80
C THR A 638 -6.11 24.60 -11.41
N ASN A 639 -6.18 23.26 -11.33
CA ASN A 639 -4.95 22.48 -11.14
C ASN A 639 -4.05 22.67 -12.37
N ASP A 640 -2.76 22.80 -12.14
CA ASP A 640 -1.72 22.87 -13.17
C ASP A 640 -0.64 21.83 -12.86
N LEU A 641 -0.17 21.13 -13.90
CA LEU A 641 0.79 20.04 -13.76
C LEU A 641 2.16 20.59 -13.35
N GLY A 642 2.41 20.61 -12.03
CA GLY A 642 3.73 20.92 -11.45
C GLY A 642 3.76 22.15 -10.55
N GLU A 643 2.68 22.93 -10.46
CA GLU A 643 2.65 24.21 -9.71
C GLU A 643 1.44 24.30 -8.75
N VAL A 644 0.25 23.86 -9.17
CA VAL A 644 -0.99 24.01 -8.38
C VAL A 644 -1.77 22.69 -8.32
N SER A 645 -2.07 22.20 -7.12
CA SER A 645 -2.89 20.98 -6.93
C SER A 645 -3.85 21.09 -5.75
N GLY A 646 -4.90 20.26 -5.73
CA GLY A 646 -5.88 20.24 -4.64
C GLY A 646 -6.90 21.38 -4.68
N VAL A 647 -7.03 22.08 -5.83
CA VAL A 647 -7.97 23.20 -6.00
C VAL A 647 -9.43 22.84 -5.69
N THR A 648 -9.80 21.57 -5.80
CA THR A 648 -11.14 21.05 -5.50
C THR A 648 -11.18 20.13 -4.27
N THR A 649 -10.20 20.23 -3.38
CA THR A 649 -10.17 19.51 -2.09
C THR A 649 -10.12 20.49 -0.93
N ASN A 650 -10.14 19.99 0.30
CA ASN A 650 -10.00 20.81 1.51
C ASN A 650 -8.59 21.40 1.70
N THR A 651 -7.62 21.06 0.84
CA THR A 651 -6.23 21.50 0.93
C THR A 651 -5.70 21.90 -0.45
N LEU A 652 -5.36 23.19 -0.62
CA LEU A 652 -4.63 23.70 -1.79
C LEU A 652 -3.14 23.55 -1.55
N ASN A 653 -2.40 23.04 -2.53
CA ASN A 653 -0.95 23.00 -2.53
C ASN A 653 -0.40 23.81 -3.70
N LEU A 654 0.54 24.70 -3.39
CA LEU A 654 1.37 25.41 -4.36
C LEU A 654 2.80 24.86 -4.25
N THR A 655 3.39 24.46 -5.36
CA THR A 655 4.72 23.85 -5.41
C THR A 655 5.71 24.74 -6.14
N ASN A 656 6.95 24.78 -5.64
CA ASN A 656 8.03 25.61 -6.21
C ASN A 656 7.65 27.10 -6.33
N ILE A 657 7.13 27.68 -5.23
CA ILE A 657 6.59 29.04 -5.23
C ILE A 657 7.64 30.09 -5.61
N ASN A 658 7.20 31.16 -6.25
CA ASN A 658 7.99 32.34 -6.57
C ASN A 658 7.20 33.62 -6.27
N GLU A 659 7.75 34.79 -6.58
CA GLU A 659 7.09 36.07 -6.31
C GLU A 659 5.71 36.22 -6.98
N ALA A 660 5.50 35.62 -8.16
CA ALA A 660 4.22 35.72 -8.86
C ALA A 660 3.09 34.98 -8.13
N ASP A 661 3.43 34.08 -7.20
CA ASP A 661 2.48 33.38 -6.33
C ASP A 661 2.09 34.22 -5.10
N GLN A 662 2.74 35.35 -4.87
CA GLN A 662 2.32 36.24 -3.77
C GLN A 662 0.90 36.74 -4.00
N GLY A 663 0.08 36.70 -2.96
CA GLY A 663 -1.33 37.05 -3.11
C GLY A 663 -2.21 36.62 -1.96
N ARG A 664 -3.52 36.65 -2.20
CA ARG A 664 -4.53 36.20 -1.24
C ARG A 664 -5.31 35.04 -1.80
N TYR A 665 -5.53 34.03 -0.96
CA TYR A 665 -6.20 32.78 -1.29
C TYR A 665 -7.40 32.57 -0.38
N ARG A 666 -8.48 31.98 -0.91
CA ARG A 666 -9.63 31.52 -0.11
C ARG A 666 -10.25 30.28 -0.73
N CYS A 667 -10.92 29.47 0.09
CA CYS A 667 -11.73 28.34 -0.32
C CYS A 667 -13.23 28.63 -0.15
N ILE A 668 -14.03 28.19 -1.13
CA ILE A 668 -15.48 28.06 -0.99
C ILE A 668 -15.79 26.58 -0.80
N VAL A 669 -16.49 26.26 0.29
CA VAL A 669 -17.01 24.91 0.56
C VAL A 669 -18.51 24.93 0.30
N SER A 670 -18.98 24.10 -0.63
CA SER A 670 -20.37 24.07 -1.05
C SER A 670 -21.03 22.73 -0.74
N SER A 671 -22.32 22.81 -0.44
CA SER A 671 -23.25 21.70 -0.34
C SER A 671 -24.54 22.05 -1.10
N ILE A 672 -25.46 21.10 -1.20
CA ILE A 672 -26.79 21.38 -1.77
C ILE A 672 -27.61 22.37 -0.91
N CYS A 673 -27.21 22.67 0.34
CA CYS A 673 -27.93 23.56 1.27
C CYS A 673 -27.23 24.89 1.52
N GLY A 674 -26.24 25.21 0.70
CA GLY A 674 -25.53 26.47 0.75
C GLY A 674 -24.02 26.25 0.77
N SER A 675 -23.31 27.36 0.81
CA SER A 675 -21.86 27.40 0.85
C SER A 675 -21.40 28.25 2.02
N ASP A 676 -20.21 27.94 2.51
CA ASP A 676 -19.45 28.83 3.37
C ASP A 676 -18.15 29.19 2.67
N THR A 677 -17.65 30.39 2.94
CA THR A 677 -16.45 30.93 2.30
C THR A 677 -15.47 31.29 3.38
N SER A 678 -14.30 30.67 3.32
CA SER A 678 -13.23 30.96 4.28
C SER A 678 -12.81 32.43 4.22
N VAL A 679 -12.21 32.90 5.31
CA VAL A 679 -11.44 34.14 5.29
C VAL A 679 -10.23 34.00 4.34
N SER A 680 -9.74 35.12 3.82
CA SER A 680 -8.59 35.10 2.93
C SER A 680 -7.28 34.92 3.70
N ALA A 681 -6.46 33.95 3.31
CA ALA A 681 -5.07 33.81 3.73
C ALA A 681 -4.13 34.56 2.77
N ALA A 682 -3.10 35.23 3.29
CA ALA A 682 -2.06 35.85 2.47
C ALA A 682 -0.84 34.92 2.32
N LEU A 683 -0.25 34.90 1.13
CA LEU A 683 1.09 34.38 0.88
C LEU A 683 2.02 35.55 0.60
N THR A 684 3.11 35.65 1.35
CA THR A 684 4.26 36.50 1.00
C THR A 684 5.50 35.61 0.87
N VAL A 685 6.26 35.81 -0.19
CA VAL A 685 7.49 35.05 -0.47
C VAL A 685 8.67 35.94 -0.04
N ALA A 686 9.61 35.38 0.70
CA ALA A 686 10.82 36.06 1.13
C ALA A 686 11.74 36.26 -0.07
N ASN A 687 11.84 37.49 -0.58
CA ASN A 687 12.91 37.83 -1.50
C ASN A 687 14.20 38.01 -0.74
N VAL A 688 15.25 37.36 -1.24
CA VAL A 688 16.63 37.65 -0.82
C VAL A 688 17.15 38.87 -1.59
N CYS A 689 16.73 39.06 -2.84
CA CYS A 689 16.86 40.31 -3.61
C CYS A 689 15.69 40.50 -4.59
N ASP A 690 15.51 41.73 -5.06
CA ASP A 690 14.59 42.09 -6.14
C ASP A 690 15.10 41.67 -7.53
N THR A 691 14.24 41.74 -8.53
CA THR A 691 14.57 41.41 -9.93
C THR A 691 15.51 42.43 -10.58
N ILE A 692 16.39 41.96 -11.46
CA ILE A 692 17.23 42.81 -12.33
C ILE A 692 16.41 43.51 -13.41
N ASP A 693 15.25 42.96 -13.81
CA ASP A 693 14.28 43.63 -14.69
C ASP A 693 13.55 44.74 -13.92
N PHE A 694 14.25 45.83 -13.63
CA PHE A 694 13.77 46.87 -12.73
C PHE A 694 12.52 47.56 -13.27
N ASN A 695 12.45 47.79 -14.58
CA ASN A 695 11.29 48.46 -15.19
C ASN A 695 10.14 47.50 -15.54
N ARG A 696 10.34 46.20 -15.33
CA ARG A 696 9.35 45.12 -15.51
C ARG A 696 8.82 45.05 -16.93
N ASN A 697 9.64 45.38 -17.91
CA ASN A 697 9.27 45.35 -19.31
C ASN A 697 9.53 43.97 -19.95
N THR A 698 10.04 43.00 -19.18
CA THR A 698 10.39 41.62 -19.56
C THR A 698 11.64 41.48 -20.43
N VAL A 699 12.39 42.56 -20.63
CA VAL A 699 13.66 42.59 -21.35
C VAL A 699 14.77 42.83 -20.35
N PHE A 700 15.51 41.79 -19.99
CA PHE A 700 16.63 41.91 -19.06
C PHE A 700 17.75 40.90 -19.39
N PRO A 701 19.02 41.23 -19.10
CA PRO A 701 19.49 42.54 -18.65
C PRO A 701 19.55 43.55 -19.82
N GLU A 702 19.09 44.78 -19.62
CA GLU A 702 19.33 45.89 -20.55
C GLU A 702 19.79 47.19 -19.87
N ASP A 703 20.35 48.11 -20.66
CA ASP A 703 20.78 49.42 -20.16
C ASP A 703 19.62 50.23 -19.56
N ALA A 704 18.38 49.99 -20.02
CA ALA A 704 17.20 50.66 -19.50
C ALA A 704 16.91 50.27 -18.04
N ASP A 705 17.10 49.01 -17.63
CA ASP A 705 16.93 48.59 -16.23
C ASP A 705 17.84 49.35 -15.28
N VAL A 706 19.10 49.52 -15.71
CA VAL A 706 20.11 50.27 -14.95
C VAL A 706 19.74 51.75 -14.89
N ILE A 707 19.33 52.33 -16.02
CA ILE A 707 18.92 53.75 -16.08
C ILE A 707 17.72 53.98 -15.16
N ASP A 708 16.69 53.13 -15.26
CA ASP A 708 15.46 53.27 -14.50
C ASP A 708 15.70 53.07 -12.99
N PHE A 709 16.56 52.12 -12.59
CA PHE A 709 16.97 51.94 -11.19
C PHE A 709 17.63 53.20 -10.62
N PHE A 710 18.59 53.79 -11.35
CA PHE A 710 19.26 55.02 -10.92
C PHE A 710 18.38 56.26 -10.95
N ASP A 711 17.46 56.35 -11.91
CA ASP A 711 16.52 57.46 -11.99
C ASP A 711 15.59 57.46 -10.78
N VAL A 712 15.09 56.29 -10.36
CA VAL A 712 14.28 56.16 -9.13
C VAL A 712 15.12 56.42 -7.87
N LEU A 713 16.34 55.88 -7.79
CA LEU A 713 17.27 56.15 -6.69
C LEU A 713 17.55 57.66 -6.53
N ALA A 714 17.57 58.41 -7.63
CA ALA A 714 17.74 59.86 -7.65
C ALA A 714 16.45 60.67 -7.35
N GLY A 715 15.32 59.99 -7.05
CA GLY A 715 14.03 60.61 -6.76
C GLY A 715 13.13 60.81 -7.97
N GLY A 716 13.41 60.13 -9.08
CA GLY A 716 12.56 60.04 -10.26
C GLY A 716 11.28 59.23 -10.01
N PRO A 717 10.28 59.32 -10.92
CA PRO A 717 9.07 58.53 -10.82
C PRO A 717 9.31 57.06 -11.15
N CYS A 718 8.48 56.18 -10.61
CA CYS A 718 8.51 54.75 -10.93
C CYS A 718 8.26 54.47 -12.41
N PRO A 719 9.03 53.56 -13.04
CA PRO A 719 8.84 53.17 -14.43
C PRO A 719 7.57 52.31 -14.65
N TYR A 720 6.98 51.77 -13.57
CA TYR A 720 5.73 50.99 -13.58
C TYR A 720 4.67 51.57 -12.63
N LEU A 721 3.42 51.19 -12.85
CA LEU A 721 2.28 51.67 -12.07
C LEU A 721 2.27 51.06 -10.67
N LEU A 722 2.26 51.92 -9.65
CA LEU A 722 2.08 51.53 -8.25
C LEU A 722 0.70 51.92 -7.70
N PRO A 723 0.20 51.22 -6.66
CA PRO A 723 -0.92 51.71 -5.86
C PRO A 723 -0.67 53.11 -5.31
N VAL A 724 -1.73 53.93 -5.22
CA VAL A 724 -1.63 55.32 -4.75
C VAL A 724 -1.03 55.38 -3.35
N GLY A 725 0.16 55.99 -3.22
CA GLY A 725 0.83 56.23 -1.94
C GLY A 725 1.97 55.26 -1.59
N TRP A 726 2.32 54.32 -2.47
CA TRP A 726 3.48 53.42 -2.29
C TRP A 726 4.75 54.00 -2.96
N PRO A 727 5.92 53.97 -2.29
CA PRO A 727 7.20 54.29 -2.92
C PRO A 727 7.61 53.18 -3.90
N CYS A 728 8.44 53.51 -4.89
CA CYS A 728 9.14 52.48 -5.66
C CYS A 728 10.01 51.65 -4.74
N ASP A 729 10.04 50.34 -5.00
CA ASP A 729 10.95 49.46 -4.32
C ASP A 729 12.36 49.67 -4.87
N ILE A 730 13.27 50.09 -4.00
CA ILE A 730 14.69 50.29 -4.30
C ILE A 730 15.58 49.60 -3.25
N ASP A 731 14.96 48.86 -2.32
CA ASP A 731 15.64 48.02 -1.33
C ASP A 731 16.01 46.69 -1.99
N PHE A 732 16.99 46.75 -2.90
CA PHE A 732 17.26 45.65 -3.81
C PHE A 732 17.59 44.35 -3.08
N ASN A 733 18.24 44.40 -1.91
CA ASN A 733 18.57 43.23 -1.11
C ASN A 733 17.55 42.94 0.01
N ASN A 734 16.40 43.63 -0.02
CA ASN A 734 15.26 43.43 0.87
C ASN A 734 15.63 43.43 2.38
N ASN A 735 16.64 44.20 2.77
CA ASN A 735 17.15 44.21 4.14
C ASN A 735 16.44 45.22 5.06
N GLY A 736 15.54 46.03 4.50
CA GLY A 736 14.75 47.05 5.19
C GLY A 736 15.43 48.41 5.35
N VAL A 737 16.60 48.60 4.75
CA VAL A 737 17.39 49.84 4.79
C VAL A 737 17.55 50.37 3.37
N PHE A 738 16.80 51.41 3.01
CA PHE A 738 16.87 52.00 1.68
C PHE A 738 16.59 53.52 1.70
N PRO A 739 17.20 54.29 0.78
CA PRO A 739 18.27 53.88 -0.12
C PRO A 739 19.61 53.73 0.60
N GLU A 740 20.40 52.70 0.26
CA GLU A 740 21.80 52.59 0.70
C GLU A 740 22.76 52.12 -0.41
N ASP A 741 24.06 52.23 -0.14
CA ASP A 741 25.10 51.80 -1.08
C ASP A 741 25.08 50.27 -1.29
N ALA A 742 24.57 49.50 -0.32
CA ALA A 742 24.45 48.04 -0.42
C ALA A 742 23.43 47.63 -1.49
N ASP A 743 22.29 48.33 -1.60
CA ASP A 743 21.29 48.09 -2.65
C ASP A 743 21.92 48.20 -4.05
N VAL A 744 22.75 49.22 -4.24
CA VAL A 744 23.45 49.46 -5.51
C VAL A 744 24.50 48.39 -5.78
N ILE A 745 25.27 48.01 -4.74
CA ILE A 745 26.30 46.98 -4.84
C ILE A 745 25.66 45.63 -5.19
N ASP A 746 24.58 45.26 -4.53
CA ASP A 746 23.91 43.99 -4.71
C ASP A 746 23.18 43.92 -6.06
N PHE A 747 22.57 45.03 -6.51
CA PHE A 747 22.01 45.16 -7.85
C PHE A 747 23.07 44.89 -8.93
N PHE A 748 24.25 45.51 -8.82
CA PHE A 748 25.33 45.27 -9.79
C PHE A 748 25.98 43.89 -9.67
N ASN A 749 26.08 43.34 -8.47
CA ASN A 749 26.58 41.97 -8.27
C ASN A 749 25.65 40.96 -8.97
N ALA A 750 24.33 41.10 -8.79
CA ALA A 750 23.34 40.25 -9.44
C ALA A 750 23.29 40.49 -10.97
N LEU A 751 23.38 41.75 -11.43
CA LEU A 751 23.48 42.10 -12.86
C LEU A 751 24.71 41.45 -13.53
N ALA A 752 25.81 41.31 -12.79
CA ALA A 752 27.04 40.65 -13.24
C ALA A 752 26.99 39.10 -13.15
N GLY A 753 25.86 38.51 -12.75
CA GLY A 753 25.67 37.07 -12.59
C GLY A 753 26.20 36.50 -11.27
N GLY A 754 26.48 37.35 -10.28
CA GLY A 754 26.79 36.96 -8.91
C GLY A 754 25.55 36.50 -8.13
N THR A 755 25.76 35.82 -7.01
CA THR A 755 24.67 35.45 -6.09
C THR A 755 24.23 36.64 -5.26
N CYS A 756 22.93 36.81 -5.08
CA CYS A 756 22.36 37.73 -4.10
C CYS A 756 22.78 37.32 -2.66
N PRO A 757 23.17 38.26 -1.76
CA PRO A 757 23.69 37.96 -0.43
C PRO A 757 22.72 37.32 0.57
#